data_AF-A0A1M5VVF3-F1
#
_entry.id   AF-A0A1M5VVF3-F1
#
_cell.length_a   1.000
_cell.length_b   1.000
_cell.length_c   1.000
_cell.angle_alpha   90.00
_cell.angle_beta   90.00
_cell.angle_gamma   90.00
#
_symmetry.space_group_name_H-M   'P 1'
#
loop_
_entity.id
_entity.type
_entity.pdbx_description
1 polymer ?
#
loop_
_entity_poly.entity_id
_entity_poly.type
_entity_poly.pdbx_seq_one_letter_code
_entity_poly.pdbx_strand_id
1 'polypeptide(L)'
;MKIFLPYVVRVIILSTIILFTCKVNSQSDFLTQHIEDNVTNNGFVNTSITPVSSLTNAFVLANNNRRVSAGQSGLTSNANAIDLSAARALTATNSLTYYKQNNTLNTRINSSIWEYIGPAGGPNEMIVRGRYAVNLNGGTNSTTVGLSGISNSQNCIPFITGIRTNVATQGADSSTAIAYLENNTTLRVEKGSNTNNVIINITLVEFTGSNWTVLHGDSGNSASDTATITLRNNADGSGTATSINDWSEAIIFGQHRGDNNANGVNDAIADNWPLFQPGGSNQTVDWTFDANHDSNGTNRQFVHVLHNTNLTVTRFTDTQNAADESTINISSAGLTDVNQALIVGSSISSGGGQAYGRGWRNYYLKSSSEAAHWAHRNNNTMSHEIQIVDLSNLTSSSCSTTIASFPYNEGFETGLGDWSQDTTNDDRDWTRQSGGTPSNNTGPSAAHEGSFYVFTEGSNPNFNSEFNLISPCIDLTSETSASLSFYYHMYGTNMGTLDVEVSTDGGSTFGTPEWSISGEVQTSNAQAWEQATVVLDAYTGQVIQIRFSGLTGADFTSDMAIDDISVTTGAVVSTCSASTLTLPYTESFETGTNGWASGGTDASRINNPTNSFDNDYSLMIRSNSGNASSFCSPSMDITSYDKVDFDFYFTAINFEQDELFYVEYSDDDGTTWTIAKIFEAGDVEGASDVRGDFDINNSTIFYNKTVTLQSTDYTFSSNSRFRVRSAASDATDMVYIDNISITGVTYSNPTIGPGGVTNDLDLWLRADRFDGTTVGTDGSLVTAWIDNGRGNDARTKATGLEPIYRNSTARNINFNPVIDFENDPTTAGSDMTYIDPRDKVLQGTGGFNSDDIFMVVIPDPVISTAILPLDTFTSTDPTGNTFDEDVTGFGYGNYSQRFTNENFGYAIGTSNAAGNGYGRGVTNTAINYNRVHIMNTRHNASDSDMEIYMNANQIGTVTSDVSDFAAVNNTRYWLGRSQYFQGSFDGRIAEVITYRARKDDADATQERNRIQSYLAIKYGITLEPTITAGVIEEGNLDYVDSDGSVIWDVSASAGFNFDIAGIGRDDASGLDQRQSSSINS
;
A
#
# COMPACT_ATOMS: atom_id res chain seq x y z
N MET A 1 7.60 -4.55 54.55
CA MET A 1 7.51 -6.03 54.55
C MET A 1 8.11 -6.49 53.21
N LYS A 2 9.45 -6.63 53.15
CA LYS A 2 10.20 -7.91 53.00
C LYS A 2 9.80 -8.64 51.70
N ILE A 3 10.57 -8.72 50.60
CA ILE A 3 11.94 -9.29 50.38
C ILE A 3 12.36 -8.95 48.90
N PHE A 4 13.47 -8.22 48.64
CA PHE A 4 14.81 -8.65 48.13
C PHE A 4 14.83 -9.32 46.71
N LEU A 5 15.40 -8.74 45.62
CA LEU A 5 16.81 -8.37 45.21
C LEU A 5 17.34 -9.37 44.13
N PRO A 6 18.45 -9.18 43.37
CA PRO A 6 19.35 -8.02 43.10
C PRO A 6 19.61 -7.79 41.56
N TYR A 7 20.31 -6.77 41.05
CA TYR A 7 21.79 -6.67 41.01
C TYR A 7 22.27 -5.31 40.42
N VAL A 8 23.08 -4.60 41.20
CA VAL A 8 24.11 -3.65 40.73
C VAL A 8 25.38 -4.03 41.46
N VAL A 9 26.39 -4.58 40.77
CA VAL A 9 27.85 -4.34 40.94
C VAL A 9 28.57 -5.08 39.78
N ARG A 10 29.23 -4.35 38.87
CA ARG A 10 30.67 -4.53 38.52
C ARG A 10 31.07 -3.63 37.35
N VAL A 11 31.83 -2.60 37.70
CA VAL A 11 32.74 -1.86 36.82
C VAL A 11 34.03 -2.69 36.67
N ILE A 12 34.61 -2.63 35.47
CA ILE A 12 35.95 -3.07 35.01
C ILE A 12 36.09 -4.53 34.49
N ILE A 13 36.57 -4.60 33.25
CA ILE A 13 37.09 -5.72 32.44
C ILE A 13 36.05 -6.50 31.60
N LEU A 14 35.71 -5.96 30.42
CA LEU A 14 35.98 -6.67 29.16
C LEU A 14 35.98 -5.69 27.99
N SER A 15 37.18 -5.37 27.51
CA SER A 15 37.42 -4.85 26.17
C SER A 15 37.13 -5.97 25.18
N THR A 16 35.89 -6.09 24.75
CA THR A 16 35.53 -6.82 23.53
C THR A 16 34.78 -5.85 22.65
N ILE A 17 35.55 -5.27 21.75
CA ILE A 17 35.12 -4.68 20.49
C ILE A 17 34.04 -5.60 19.90
N ILE A 18 32.78 -5.19 19.99
CA ILE A 18 31.77 -5.68 19.05
C ILE A 18 32.03 -4.86 17.79
N LEU A 19 32.93 -5.37 16.95
CA LEU A 19 32.87 -5.08 15.53
C LEU A 19 31.55 -5.71 15.07
N PHE A 20 30.45 -4.94 15.12
CA PHE A 20 29.34 -5.21 14.23
C PHE A 20 29.89 -4.86 12.85
N THR A 21 30.47 -5.85 12.18
CA THR A 21 30.61 -5.79 10.73
C THR A 21 29.21 -5.62 10.19
N CYS A 22 28.92 -4.42 9.68
CA CYS A 22 27.83 -4.16 8.77
C CYS A 22 27.96 -5.20 7.64
N LYS A 23 27.20 -6.29 7.74
CA LYS A 23 27.02 -7.20 6.60
C LYS A 23 26.08 -6.45 5.67
N VAL A 24 26.66 -5.69 4.75
CA VAL A 24 25.98 -5.33 3.51
C VAL A 24 25.47 -6.66 2.95
N ASN A 25 24.15 -6.84 2.84
CA ASN A 25 23.57 -8.02 2.20
C ASN A 25 23.89 -7.91 0.71
N SER A 26 25.13 -8.22 0.33
CA SER A 26 25.54 -8.29 -1.06
C SER A 26 24.94 -9.56 -1.66
N GLN A 27 23.93 -9.41 -2.52
CA GLN A 27 23.37 -10.50 -3.29
C GLN A 27 24.44 -11.09 -4.23
N SER A 28 24.44 -12.41 -4.42
CA SER A 28 25.28 -13.09 -5.43
C SER A 28 24.91 -12.59 -6.83
N ASP A 29 25.91 -12.27 -7.64
CA ASP A 29 25.75 -11.85 -9.04
C ASP A 29 25.31 -13.01 -9.95
N PHE A 30 25.29 -14.24 -9.44
CA PHE A 30 24.93 -15.42 -10.22
C PHE A 30 23.88 -16.29 -9.54
N LEU A 31 23.01 -16.82 -10.39
CA LEU A 31 22.11 -17.93 -10.08
C LEU A 31 22.41 -19.12 -10.99
N THR A 32 22.17 -20.31 -10.45
CA THR A 32 22.29 -21.57 -11.17
C THR A 32 21.03 -22.40 -11.01
N GLN A 33 20.67 -23.11 -12.07
CA GLN A 33 19.61 -24.11 -12.02
C GLN A 33 20.17 -25.45 -12.48
N HIS A 34 19.97 -26.50 -11.70
CA HIS A 34 20.40 -27.86 -12.03
C HIS A 34 19.23 -28.65 -12.60
N ILE A 35 19.33 -29.01 -13.88
CA ILE A 35 18.27 -29.71 -14.61
C ILE A 35 18.72 -31.13 -14.92
N GLU A 36 17.91 -32.10 -14.52
CA GLU A 36 18.06 -33.50 -14.88
C GLU A 36 16.85 -33.96 -15.69
N ASP A 37 17.07 -34.25 -16.98
CA ASP A 37 16.00 -34.64 -17.89
C ASP A 37 16.26 -36.01 -18.52
N ASN A 38 15.20 -36.81 -18.61
CA ASN A 38 15.17 -38.01 -19.43
C ASN A 38 14.68 -37.63 -20.83
N VAL A 39 15.62 -37.45 -21.76
CA VAL A 39 15.34 -36.97 -23.11
C VAL A 39 14.96 -38.12 -24.03
N THR A 40 13.80 -38.00 -24.67
CA THR A 40 13.29 -38.98 -25.63
C THR A 40 14.11 -39.00 -26.93
N ASN A 41 13.89 -40.02 -27.75
CA ASN A 41 14.62 -40.23 -29.02
C ASN A 41 14.58 -39.05 -30.02
N ASN A 42 13.54 -38.22 -29.98
CA ASN A 42 13.39 -37.05 -30.86
C ASN A 42 13.83 -35.72 -30.22
N GLY A 43 14.28 -35.74 -28.96
CA GLY A 43 14.40 -34.51 -28.18
C GLY A 43 13.04 -33.96 -27.77
N PHE A 44 13.05 -32.89 -26.98
CA PHE A 44 11.84 -32.17 -26.56
C PHE A 44 12.21 -30.79 -26.01
N VAL A 45 11.21 -29.96 -25.71
CA VAL A 45 11.37 -28.67 -25.03
C VAL A 45 10.90 -28.80 -23.58
N ASN A 46 11.80 -28.58 -22.62
CA ASN A 46 11.45 -28.49 -21.21
C ASN A 46 11.04 -27.04 -20.88
N THR A 47 9.77 -26.83 -20.56
CA THR A 47 9.20 -25.54 -20.14
C THR A 47 8.95 -25.44 -18.64
N SER A 48 9.46 -26.40 -17.86
CA SER A 48 9.31 -26.45 -16.40
C SER A 48 10.52 -25.86 -15.66
N ILE A 49 11.45 -25.23 -16.38
CA ILE A 49 12.58 -24.53 -15.78
C ILE A 49 12.09 -23.23 -15.13
N THR A 50 12.80 -22.75 -14.10
CA THR A 50 12.56 -21.39 -13.59
C THR A 50 12.96 -20.40 -14.70
N PRO A 51 12.09 -19.44 -15.06
CA PRO A 51 12.44 -18.45 -16.07
C PRO A 51 13.70 -17.68 -15.68
N VAL A 52 14.62 -17.52 -16.63
CA VAL A 52 15.76 -16.61 -16.50
C VAL A 52 15.34 -15.19 -16.89
N SER A 53 16.06 -14.19 -16.38
CA SER A 53 15.89 -12.76 -16.68
C SER A 53 16.03 -12.47 -18.19
N SER A 54 17.08 -13.00 -18.83
CA SER A 54 17.34 -12.74 -20.25
C SER A 54 18.16 -13.85 -20.91
N LEU A 55 17.92 -14.05 -22.21
CA LEU A 55 18.76 -14.90 -23.07
C LEU A 55 20.17 -14.32 -23.30
N THR A 56 20.40 -13.05 -23.00
CA THR A 56 21.74 -12.43 -23.03
C THR A 56 22.54 -12.71 -21.77
N ASN A 57 21.89 -13.04 -20.65
CA ASN A 57 22.57 -13.16 -19.35
C ASN A 57 22.64 -14.61 -18.85
N ALA A 58 21.96 -15.53 -19.53
CA ALA A 58 21.91 -16.94 -19.13
C ALA A 58 22.26 -17.90 -20.27
N PHE A 59 23.04 -18.93 -19.95
CA PHE A 59 23.32 -20.02 -20.87
C PHE A 59 23.30 -21.38 -20.19
N VAL A 60 23.25 -22.43 -21.01
CA VAL A 60 23.25 -23.81 -20.52
C VAL A 60 24.63 -24.45 -20.68
N LEU A 61 25.12 -25.03 -19.60
CA LEU A 61 26.30 -25.87 -19.55
C LEU A 61 25.93 -27.35 -19.67
N ALA A 62 26.75 -28.08 -20.41
CA ALA A 62 26.67 -29.53 -20.52
C ALA A 62 27.45 -30.18 -19.39
N ASN A 63 26.75 -30.73 -18.40
CA ASN A 63 27.36 -31.40 -17.24
C ASN A 63 27.66 -32.86 -17.58
N ASN A 64 28.43 -33.06 -18.64
CA ASN A 64 28.87 -34.36 -19.11
C ASN A 64 30.26 -34.24 -19.72
N ASN A 65 31.13 -35.21 -19.44
CA ASN A 65 32.51 -35.18 -19.92
C ASN A 65 32.61 -35.14 -21.45
N ARG A 66 31.64 -35.69 -22.18
CA ARG A 66 31.67 -35.76 -23.64
C ARG A 66 30.86 -34.71 -24.38
N ARG A 67 30.20 -33.80 -23.64
CA ARG A 67 29.23 -32.84 -24.21
C ARG A 67 28.12 -33.53 -25.01
N VAL A 68 27.80 -34.79 -24.70
CA VAL A 68 26.64 -35.52 -25.26
C VAL A 68 25.74 -36.00 -24.11
N SER A 69 25.16 -37.20 -24.18
CA SER A 69 24.39 -37.82 -23.09
C SER A 69 25.04 -39.12 -22.60
N ALA A 70 24.66 -39.60 -21.41
CA ALA A 70 25.28 -40.80 -20.80
C ALA A 70 24.54 -42.13 -21.02
N GLY A 71 23.39 -42.15 -21.70
CA GLY A 71 22.56 -43.35 -21.92
C GLY A 71 21.35 -43.45 -20.96
N GLN A 72 20.58 -44.54 -21.05
CA GLN A 72 19.46 -44.85 -20.13
C GLN A 72 19.93 -45.79 -19.00
N SER A 73 19.32 -45.68 -17.82
CA SER A 73 19.53 -46.64 -16.72
C SER A 73 19.12 -48.06 -17.09
N GLY A 74 19.92 -49.01 -16.61
CA GLY A 74 19.74 -50.45 -16.84
C GLY A 74 20.06 -50.93 -18.26
N LEU A 75 20.64 -50.09 -19.14
CA LEU A 75 20.99 -50.49 -20.50
C LEU A 75 22.16 -51.51 -20.50
N THR A 76 21.87 -52.75 -20.88
CA THR A 76 22.86 -53.84 -20.94
C THR A 76 23.42 -54.09 -22.35
N SER A 77 22.83 -53.51 -23.39
CA SER A 77 23.23 -53.62 -24.81
C SER A 77 24.12 -52.45 -25.26
N ASN A 78 24.89 -52.64 -26.34
CA ASN A 78 25.79 -51.62 -26.88
C ASN A 78 25.01 -50.46 -27.52
N ALA A 79 25.40 -49.22 -27.21
CA ALA A 79 24.86 -48.00 -27.81
C ALA A 79 25.87 -47.41 -28.81
N ASN A 80 25.40 -46.97 -29.97
CA ASN A 80 26.24 -46.31 -30.97
C ASN A 80 26.40 -44.82 -30.66
N ALA A 81 27.34 -44.14 -31.34
CA ALA A 81 27.56 -42.70 -31.15
C ALA A 81 26.28 -41.88 -31.39
N ILE A 82 25.52 -42.20 -32.44
CA ILE A 82 24.22 -41.57 -32.73
C ILE A 82 23.23 -41.68 -31.55
N ASP A 83 23.24 -42.82 -30.84
CA ASP A 83 22.28 -43.10 -29.76
C ASP A 83 22.46 -42.17 -28.56
N LEU A 84 23.71 -41.82 -28.27
CA LEU A 84 24.09 -40.98 -27.14
C LEU A 84 24.28 -39.51 -27.53
N SER A 85 24.27 -39.20 -28.82
CA SER A 85 24.47 -37.84 -29.34
C SER A 85 23.27 -36.93 -29.00
N ALA A 86 23.57 -35.75 -28.45
CA ALA A 86 22.55 -34.80 -28.00
C ALA A 86 23.13 -33.38 -27.88
N ALA A 87 22.25 -32.40 -27.96
CA ALA A 87 22.54 -31.01 -27.64
C ALA A 87 21.44 -30.38 -26.80
N ARG A 88 21.79 -29.33 -26.06
CA ARG A 88 20.84 -28.50 -25.32
C ARG A 88 21.06 -27.03 -25.61
N ALA A 89 20.00 -26.25 -25.70
CA ALA A 89 20.07 -24.81 -25.83
C ALA A 89 18.89 -24.15 -25.14
N LEU A 90 19.15 -23.04 -24.45
CA LEU A 90 18.10 -22.15 -23.98
C LEU A 90 17.54 -21.41 -25.21
N THR A 91 16.26 -21.64 -25.53
CA THR A 91 15.59 -21.10 -26.73
C THR A 91 14.60 -19.99 -26.41
N ALA A 92 14.14 -19.91 -25.16
CA ALA A 92 13.38 -18.81 -24.59
C ALA A 92 13.73 -18.70 -23.10
N THR A 93 13.39 -17.58 -22.46
CA THR A 93 13.67 -17.34 -21.03
C THR A 93 13.13 -18.44 -20.12
N ASN A 94 12.05 -19.12 -20.53
CA ASN A 94 11.42 -20.22 -19.80
C ASN A 94 11.52 -21.58 -20.50
N SER A 95 12.41 -21.75 -21.50
CA SER A 95 12.43 -22.95 -22.34
C SER A 95 13.85 -23.47 -22.62
N LEU A 96 14.14 -24.68 -22.14
CA LEU A 96 15.34 -25.45 -22.46
C LEU A 96 15.03 -26.51 -23.53
N THR A 97 15.57 -26.35 -24.73
CA THR A 97 15.35 -27.29 -25.84
C THR A 97 16.47 -28.31 -25.92
N TYR A 98 16.09 -29.60 -25.97
CA TYR A 98 16.97 -30.72 -26.23
C TYR A 98 16.84 -31.19 -27.67
N TYR A 99 17.98 -31.24 -28.38
CA TYR A 99 18.05 -31.74 -29.75
C TYR A 99 18.72 -33.11 -29.78
N LYS A 100 18.09 -34.06 -30.49
CA LYS A 100 18.60 -35.41 -30.76
C LYS A 100 18.65 -35.62 -32.28
N GLN A 101 19.46 -36.55 -32.76
CA GLN A 101 19.59 -36.86 -34.19
C GLN A 101 19.17 -38.31 -34.46
N ASN A 102 17.93 -38.51 -34.95
CA ASN A 102 17.34 -39.79 -35.38
C ASN A 102 17.93 -41.02 -34.67
N ASN A 103 17.84 -41.05 -33.34
CA ASN A 103 18.40 -42.12 -32.52
C ASN A 103 17.32 -43.03 -31.95
N THR A 104 17.73 -44.17 -31.40
CA THR A 104 16.79 -45.19 -30.90
C THR A 104 16.65 -45.22 -29.38
N LEU A 105 17.49 -44.48 -28.64
CA LEU A 105 17.57 -44.55 -27.19
C LEU A 105 17.15 -43.24 -26.52
N ASN A 106 16.32 -43.38 -25.48
CA ASN A 106 16.12 -42.34 -24.48
C ASN A 106 17.42 -42.17 -23.69
N THR A 107 17.74 -40.94 -23.28
CA THR A 107 19.02 -40.64 -22.64
C THR A 107 18.86 -39.66 -21.52
N ARG A 108 19.51 -39.93 -20.39
CA ARG A 108 19.61 -38.97 -19.29
C ARG A 108 20.59 -37.86 -19.65
N ILE A 109 20.17 -36.61 -19.48
CA ILE A 109 20.99 -35.42 -19.70
C ILE A 109 20.91 -34.55 -18.45
N ASN A 110 22.08 -34.22 -17.90
CA ASN A 110 22.23 -33.27 -16.82
C ASN A 110 22.80 -31.97 -17.38
N SER A 111 22.18 -30.85 -17.00
CA SER A 111 22.50 -29.52 -17.46
C SER A 111 22.55 -28.57 -16.26
N SER A 112 23.40 -27.54 -16.35
CA SER A 112 23.32 -26.37 -15.46
C SER A 112 22.95 -25.16 -16.29
N ILE A 113 21.91 -24.43 -15.90
CA ILE A 113 21.70 -23.06 -16.40
C ILE A 113 22.56 -22.16 -15.51
N TRP A 114 23.41 -21.35 -16.12
CA TRP A 114 24.23 -20.35 -15.44
C TRP A 114 23.76 -18.98 -15.88
N GLU A 115 23.26 -18.20 -14.93
CA GLU A 115 22.65 -16.90 -15.15
C GLU A 115 23.38 -15.82 -14.36
N TYR A 116 23.71 -14.71 -15.04
CA TYR A 116 24.16 -13.48 -14.42
C TYR A 116 22.96 -12.62 -14.05
N ILE A 117 22.86 -12.29 -12.77
CA ILE A 117 21.84 -11.41 -12.18
C ILE A 117 22.45 -10.15 -11.55
N GLY A 118 23.78 -9.98 -11.66
CA GLY A 118 24.46 -8.75 -11.24
C GLY A 118 24.16 -7.56 -12.17
N PRO A 119 24.61 -6.36 -11.79
CA PRO A 119 24.40 -5.13 -12.54
C PRO A 119 25.06 -5.17 -13.92
N ALA A 120 24.44 -4.54 -14.91
CA ALA A 120 25.05 -4.39 -16.24
C ALA A 120 26.37 -3.60 -16.16
N GLY A 121 27.39 -4.02 -16.89
CA GLY A 121 28.75 -3.49 -16.80
C GLY A 121 29.47 -3.78 -15.46
N GLY A 122 28.85 -4.58 -14.58
CA GLY A 122 29.40 -4.93 -13.27
C GLY A 122 30.73 -5.70 -13.36
N PRO A 123 31.50 -5.73 -12.25
CA PRO A 123 32.84 -6.31 -12.25
C PRO A 123 32.83 -7.83 -12.50
N ASN A 124 31.70 -8.52 -12.32
CA ASN A 124 31.55 -9.94 -12.62
C ASN A 124 30.63 -10.22 -13.83
N GLU A 125 30.34 -9.24 -14.70
CA GLU A 125 29.42 -9.41 -15.83
C GLU A 125 29.87 -10.49 -16.84
N MET A 126 28.89 -11.25 -17.35
CA MET A 126 29.03 -12.06 -18.56
C MET A 126 27.85 -11.81 -19.52
N ILE A 127 28.12 -11.89 -20.83
CA ILE A 127 27.13 -11.67 -21.89
C ILE A 127 27.17 -12.82 -22.89
N VAL A 128 26.02 -13.43 -23.15
CA VAL A 128 25.81 -14.40 -24.21
C VAL A 128 25.69 -13.68 -25.56
N ARG A 129 26.71 -13.83 -26.39
CA ARG A 129 26.82 -13.15 -27.69
C ARG A 129 26.17 -13.90 -28.85
N GLY A 130 25.94 -15.20 -28.68
CA GLY A 130 25.26 -15.97 -29.71
C GLY A 130 25.12 -17.44 -29.38
N ARG A 131 24.15 -18.08 -30.04
CA ARG A 131 23.92 -19.53 -30.00
C ARG A 131 23.95 -20.05 -31.43
N TYR A 132 24.86 -20.98 -31.71
CA TYR A 132 25.17 -21.44 -33.06
C TYR A 132 24.96 -22.95 -33.16
N ALA A 133 24.35 -23.39 -34.28
CA ALA A 133 24.30 -24.79 -34.67
C ALA A 133 25.19 -24.98 -35.91
N VAL A 134 26.41 -25.44 -35.69
CA VAL A 134 27.45 -25.51 -36.73
C VAL A 134 27.46 -26.90 -37.37
N ASN A 135 27.17 -26.95 -38.66
CA ASN A 135 27.12 -28.19 -39.43
C ASN A 135 28.49 -28.47 -40.06
N LEU A 136 29.09 -29.60 -39.71
CA LEU A 136 30.33 -30.12 -40.30
C LEU A 136 30.01 -31.48 -40.92
N ASN A 137 29.72 -31.46 -42.23
CA ASN A 137 29.21 -32.62 -42.97
C ASN A 137 30.27 -33.21 -43.91
N GLY A 138 30.31 -34.54 -43.99
CA GLY A 138 31.27 -35.30 -44.78
C GLY A 138 32.71 -34.87 -44.50
N GLY A 139 33.48 -34.67 -45.59
CA GLY A 139 34.90 -34.27 -45.62
C GLY A 139 35.25 -32.99 -44.86
N THR A 140 34.27 -32.19 -44.44
CA THR A 140 34.49 -30.89 -43.79
C THR A 140 34.78 -31.09 -42.31
N ASN A 141 36.04 -30.99 -41.88
CA ASN A 141 36.44 -31.17 -40.49
C ASN A 141 36.71 -29.87 -39.72
N SER A 142 36.74 -28.74 -40.42
CA SER A 142 36.96 -27.41 -39.86
C SER A 142 36.11 -26.41 -40.63
N THR A 143 35.48 -25.47 -39.92
CA THR A 143 34.74 -24.36 -40.51
C THR A 143 34.86 -23.11 -39.65
N THR A 144 34.43 -21.98 -40.19
CA THR A 144 34.32 -20.71 -39.45
C THR A 144 32.88 -20.21 -39.46
N VAL A 145 32.52 -19.50 -38.40
CA VAL A 145 31.24 -18.78 -38.26
C VAL A 145 31.56 -17.30 -38.06
N GLY A 146 30.91 -16.45 -38.84
CA GLY A 146 31.00 -15.00 -38.70
C GLY A 146 30.28 -14.52 -37.43
N LEU A 147 30.94 -13.64 -36.68
CA LEU A 147 30.46 -13.09 -35.42
C LEU A 147 30.23 -11.57 -35.53
N SER A 148 29.35 -11.06 -34.68
CA SER A 148 29.10 -9.64 -34.47
C SER A 148 28.92 -9.36 -32.97
N GLY A 149 29.20 -8.14 -32.53
CA GLY A 149 28.94 -7.71 -31.15
C GLY A 149 29.95 -8.22 -30.11
N ILE A 150 31.09 -8.77 -30.51
CA ILE A 150 32.19 -9.14 -29.60
C ILE A 150 33.06 -7.92 -29.33
N SER A 151 33.23 -7.55 -28.06
CA SER A 151 34.07 -6.42 -27.67
C SER A 151 35.55 -6.80 -27.64
N ASN A 152 35.86 -7.98 -27.09
CA ASN A 152 37.19 -8.53 -26.98
C ASN A 152 37.15 -10.07 -27.04
N SER A 153 37.66 -10.65 -28.13
CA SER A 153 37.69 -12.11 -28.28
C SER A 153 38.49 -12.82 -27.19
N GLN A 154 39.47 -12.14 -26.56
CA GLN A 154 40.27 -12.73 -25.48
C GLN A 154 39.44 -13.06 -24.23
N ASN A 155 38.28 -12.42 -24.06
CA ASN A 155 37.38 -12.64 -22.94
C ASN A 155 36.27 -13.65 -23.26
N CYS A 156 36.34 -14.33 -24.41
CA CYS A 156 35.25 -15.17 -24.91
C CYS A 156 35.52 -16.66 -24.73
N ILE A 157 34.51 -17.39 -24.24
CA ILE A 157 34.49 -18.85 -24.22
C ILE A 157 33.34 -19.37 -25.10
N PRO A 158 33.62 -20.08 -26.20
CA PRO A 158 32.62 -20.81 -26.96
C PRO A 158 32.32 -22.16 -26.28
N PHE A 159 31.28 -22.20 -25.44
CA PHE A 159 30.87 -23.42 -24.77
C PHE A 159 30.17 -24.39 -25.75
N ILE A 160 30.75 -25.57 -25.95
CA ILE A 160 30.11 -26.66 -26.69
C ILE A 160 28.99 -27.24 -25.81
N THR A 161 27.78 -26.80 -26.09
CA THR A 161 26.54 -27.22 -25.44
C THR A 161 25.99 -28.53 -26.02
N GLY A 162 26.61 -29.11 -27.05
CA GLY A 162 26.14 -30.38 -27.61
C GLY A 162 26.84 -30.81 -28.88
N ILE A 163 26.95 -32.11 -29.07
CA ILE A 163 27.47 -32.71 -30.31
C ILE A 163 26.48 -33.78 -30.77
N ARG A 164 25.94 -33.61 -31.98
CA ARG A 164 25.03 -34.55 -32.63
C ARG A 164 25.71 -35.17 -33.82
N THR A 165 25.59 -36.48 -34.00
CA THR A 165 26.25 -37.20 -35.10
C THR A 165 25.33 -38.24 -35.72
N ASN A 166 25.50 -38.50 -37.02
CA ASN A 166 24.74 -39.54 -37.73
C ASN A 166 25.39 -40.94 -37.66
N VAL A 167 26.43 -41.12 -36.86
CA VAL A 167 27.25 -42.34 -36.90
C VAL A 167 26.63 -43.45 -36.05
N ALA A 168 26.17 -44.50 -36.74
CA ALA A 168 25.73 -45.76 -36.14
C ALA A 168 26.89 -46.72 -35.83
N THR A 169 28.11 -46.19 -35.73
CA THR A 169 29.29 -46.92 -35.28
C THR A 169 29.55 -46.55 -33.84
N GLN A 170 29.76 -47.58 -33.04
CA GLN A 170 30.32 -47.47 -31.72
C GLN A 170 31.76 -46.91 -31.82
N GLY A 171 32.12 -45.87 -31.05
CA GLY A 171 33.52 -45.39 -31.07
C GLY A 171 33.86 -44.27 -32.00
N ALA A 172 32.87 -43.61 -32.57
CA ALA A 172 33.14 -42.55 -33.51
C ALA A 172 33.70 -41.27 -32.84
N ASP A 173 34.89 -40.85 -33.30
CA ASP A 173 35.48 -39.54 -33.00
C ASP A 173 34.66 -38.37 -33.54
N SER A 174 33.60 -38.64 -34.31
CA SER A 174 32.61 -37.66 -34.72
C SER A 174 31.83 -37.04 -33.56
N SER A 175 31.95 -37.58 -32.34
CA SER A 175 31.35 -37.04 -31.11
C SER A 175 32.32 -36.19 -30.29
N THR A 176 33.38 -35.67 -30.94
CA THR A 176 34.42 -34.83 -30.33
C THR A 176 34.58 -33.56 -31.17
N ALA A 177 34.86 -32.44 -30.51
CA ALA A 177 35.01 -31.15 -31.16
C ALA A 177 35.77 -30.16 -30.28
N ILE A 178 36.39 -29.18 -30.94
CA ILE A 178 36.92 -27.97 -30.32
C ILE A 178 36.34 -26.72 -31.01
N ALA A 179 36.21 -25.65 -30.26
CA ALA A 179 35.77 -24.35 -30.72
C ALA A 179 36.60 -23.24 -30.05
N TYR A 180 37.04 -22.25 -30.81
CA TYR A 180 37.81 -21.11 -30.31
C TYR A 180 37.66 -19.91 -31.24
N LEU A 181 37.95 -18.71 -30.74
CA LEU A 181 37.88 -17.50 -31.57
C LEU A 181 39.26 -17.22 -32.18
N GLU A 182 39.30 -16.92 -33.47
CA GLU A 182 40.53 -16.44 -34.13
C GLU A 182 40.71 -14.93 -33.95
N ASN A 183 39.59 -14.21 -33.80
CA ASN A 183 39.49 -12.78 -33.54
C ASN A 183 38.03 -12.42 -33.20
N ASN A 184 37.72 -11.13 -32.98
CA ASN A 184 36.38 -10.63 -32.64
C ASN A 184 35.27 -10.96 -33.66
N THR A 185 35.62 -11.36 -34.89
CA THR A 185 34.66 -11.60 -35.98
C THR A 185 34.57 -13.06 -36.42
N THR A 186 35.41 -13.96 -35.89
CA THR A 186 35.55 -15.31 -36.42
C THR A 186 35.62 -16.37 -35.30
N LEU A 187 34.60 -17.22 -35.24
CA LEU A 187 34.59 -18.46 -34.45
C LEU A 187 35.06 -19.63 -35.33
N ARG A 188 36.14 -20.31 -34.95
CA ARG A 188 36.61 -21.56 -35.54
C ARG A 188 35.97 -22.75 -34.83
N VAL A 189 35.49 -23.71 -35.59
CA VAL A 189 34.93 -24.97 -35.08
C VAL A 189 35.52 -26.14 -35.84
N GLU A 190 36.02 -27.13 -35.10
CA GLU A 190 36.63 -28.33 -35.65
C GLU A 190 36.02 -29.58 -35.03
N LYS A 191 35.81 -30.61 -35.85
CA LYS A 191 35.34 -31.93 -35.41
C LYS A 191 36.43 -32.98 -35.62
N GLY A 192 36.31 -34.12 -34.95
CA GLY A 192 37.07 -35.33 -35.30
C GLY A 192 36.67 -35.91 -36.67
N SER A 193 36.98 -37.19 -36.90
CA SER A 193 36.71 -38.02 -38.09
C SER A 193 36.06 -37.37 -39.33
N ASN A 194 36.79 -37.39 -40.44
CA ASN A 194 36.53 -36.65 -41.68
C ASN A 194 35.33 -37.10 -42.54
N THR A 195 34.59 -38.17 -42.24
CA THR A 195 33.51 -38.66 -43.15
C THR A 195 32.10 -38.44 -42.63
N ASN A 196 31.97 -38.09 -41.36
CA ASN A 196 30.71 -38.12 -40.63
C ASN A 196 30.00 -36.77 -40.65
N ASN A 197 28.67 -36.79 -40.58
CA ASN A 197 27.87 -35.59 -40.41
C ASN A 197 27.72 -35.28 -38.93
N VAL A 198 28.15 -34.08 -38.53
CA VAL A 198 28.13 -33.64 -37.15
C VAL A 198 27.50 -32.25 -37.06
N ILE A 199 26.65 -32.05 -36.06
CA ILE A 199 26.12 -30.74 -35.69
C ILE A 199 26.62 -30.41 -34.29
N ILE A 200 27.37 -29.32 -34.17
CA ILE A 200 27.93 -28.84 -32.92
C ILE A 200 27.12 -27.62 -32.48
N ASN A 201 26.48 -27.72 -31.32
CA ASN A 201 25.75 -26.63 -30.71
C ASN A 201 26.68 -25.86 -29.76
N ILE A 202 26.86 -24.57 -30.02
CA ILE A 202 27.79 -23.70 -29.27
C ILE A 202 27.01 -22.52 -28.70
N THR A 203 27.26 -22.18 -27.44
CA THR A 203 26.88 -20.88 -26.88
C THR A 203 28.14 -20.07 -26.65
N LEU A 204 28.23 -18.92 -27.30
CA LEU A 204 29.36 -18.01 -27.16
C LEU A 204 29.08 -17.02 -26.03
N VAL A 205 29.93 -17.04 -25.01
CA VAL A 205 29.83 -16.17 -23.83
C VAL A 205 31.07 -15.30 -23.76
N GLU A 206 30.88 -14.00 -23.59
CA GLU A 206 31.94 -13.02 -23.33
C GLU A 206 31.89 -12.61 -21.85
N PHE A 207 32.99 -12.76 -21.14
CA PHE A 207 33.13 -12.34 -19.75
C PHE A 207 33.64 -10.90 -19.71
N THR A 208 32.72 -9.95 -19.70
CA THR A 208 32.99 -8.51 -19.84
C THR A 208 33.43 -7.85 -18.54
N GLY A 209 33.04 -8.42 -17.40
CA GLY A 209 33.40 -7.90 -16.07
C GLY A 209 34.91 -7.87 -15.82
N SER A 210 35.36 -6.82 -15.13
CA SER A 210 36.79 -6.56 -14.88
C SER A 210 37.46 -7.57 -13.95
N ASN A 211 36.72 -8.34 -13.15
CA ASN A 211 37.26 -9.39 -12.29
C ASN A 211 37.53 -10.69 -13.05
N TRP A 212 37.01 -10.83 -14.28
CA TRP A 212 37.23 -12.02 -15.07
C TRP A 212 38.59 -11.99 -15.79
N THR A 213 39.32 -13.09 -15.66
CA THR A 213 40.45 -13.41 -16.53
C THR A 213 40.12 -14.68 -17.29
N VAL A 214 40.11 -14.61 -18.62
CA VAL A 214 39.93 -15.77 -19.49
C VAL A 214 41.26 -16.12 -20.13
N LEU A 215 41.72 -17.35 -19.93
CA LEU A 215 42.90 -17.90 -20.57
C LEU A 215 42.55 -19.11 -21.43
N HIS A 216 43.37 -19.34 -22.45
CA HIS A 216 43.18 -20.39 -23.43
C HIS A 216 44.44 -21.21 -23.58
N GLY A 217 44.30 -22.48 -23.93
CA GLY A 217 45.43 -23.33 -24.18
C GLY A 217 45.12 -24.30 -25.31
N ASP A 218 46.07 -24.44 -26.24
CA ASP A 218 46.00 -25.37 -27.35
C ASP A 218 47.20 -26.33 -27.27
N SER A 219 46.93 -27.63 -27.30
CA SER A 219 47.99 -28.65 -27.37
C SER A 219 48.64 -28.74 -28.74
N GLY A 220 48.01 -28.18 -29.78
CA GLY A 220 48.26 -28.57 -31.15
C GLY A 220 47.92 -30.04 -31.40
N ASN A 221 48.28 -30.56 -32.58
CA ASN A 221 48.13 -31.98 -32.86
C ASN A 221 49.16 -32.79 -32.06
N SER A 222 48.69 -33.81 -31.34
CA SER A 222 49.53 -34.66 -30.49
C SER A 222 49.24 -36.14 -30.71
N ALA A 223 50.29 -36.96 -30.60
CA ALA A 223 50.20 -38.42 -30.54
C ALA A 223 50.30 -38.96 -29.10
N SER A 224 50.53 -38.09 -28.11
CA SER A 224 50.78 -38.51 -26.72
C SER A 224 49.48 -38.83 -25.98
N ASP A 225 49.58 -39.64 -24.92
CA ASP A 225 48.45 -39.93 -24.02
C ASP A 225 48.42 -38.98 -22.83
N THR A 226 49.55 -38.35 -22.52
CA THR A 226 49.66 -37.35 -21.47
C THR A 226 50.58 -36.24 -21.94
N ALA A 227 50.19 -34.99 -21.69
CA ALA A 227 51.04 -33.83 -21.86
C ALA A 227 50.49 -32.63 -21.09
N THR A 228 51.19 -31.51 -21.21
CA THR A 228 50.87 -30.24 -20.57
C THR A 228 50.55 -29.19 -21.63
N ILE A 229 49.49 -28.40 -21.41
CA ILE A 229 49.10 -27.26 -22.24
C ILE A 229 49.49 -25.98 -21.51
N THR A 230 50.16 -25.06 -22.21
CA THR A 230 50.49 -23.73 -21.68
C THR A 230 49.29 -22.79 -21.87
N LEU A 231 48.90 -22.09 -20.81
CA LEU A 231 47.84 -21.09 -20.81
C LEU A 231 48.33 -19.76 -21.38
N ARG A 232 47.52 -19.16 -22.25
CA ARG A 232 47.81 -17.91 -22.93
C ARG A 232 46.57 -17.02 -23.04
N ASN A 233 46.80 -15.74 -23.34
CA ASN A 233 45.76 -14.71 -23.33
C ASN A 233 44.98 -14.56 -24.65
N ASN A 234 45.47 -15.06 -25.79
CA ASN A 234 44.68 -15.00 -27.02
C ASN A 234 43.67 -16.16 -27.07
N ALA A 235 42.49 -15.87 -27.61
CA ALA A 235 41.34 -16.78 -27.68
C ALA A 235 41.59 -18.08 -28.45
N ASP A 236 42.59 -18.11 -29.33
CA ASP A 236 43.02 -19.25 -30.13
C ASP A 236 44.09 -20.12 -29.43
N GLY A 237 44.41 -19.83 -28.17
CA GLY A 237 45.47 -20.51 -27.42
C GLY A 237 46.88 -20.05 -27.81
N SER A 238 47.01 -18.93 -28.54
CA SER A 238 48.28 -18.25 -28.85
C SER A 238 48.54 -17.05 -27.92
N GLY A 239 49.56 -16.23 -28.19
CA GLY A 239 49.84 -15.02 -27.41
C GLY A 239 50.84 -15.25 -26.27
N THR A 240 50.71 -14.48 -25.20
CA THR A 240 51.66 -14.49 -24.07
C THR A 240 51.27 -15.54 -23.05
N ALA A 241 52.23 -16.34 -22.61
CA ALA A 241 52.01 -17.29 -21.52
C ALA A 241 51.64 -16.52 -20.24
N THR A 242 50.51 -16.89 -19.62
CA THR A 242 49.90 -16.13 -18.52
C THR A 242 49.60 -17.07 -17.36
N SER A 243 49.86 -16.61 -16.14
CA SER A 243 49.69 -17.41 -14.92
C SER A 243 48.29 -17.24 -14.33
N ILE A 244 47.77 -18.31 -13.76
CA ILE A 244 46.70 -18.31 -12.77
C ILE A 244 47.33 -18.09 -11.40
N ASN A 245 46.79 -17.17 -10.60
CA ASN A 245 47.38 -16.86 -9.29
C ASN A 245 47.05 -17.94 -8.26
N ASP A 246 45.81 -18.43 -8.27
CA ASP A 246 45.35 -19.53 -7.42
C ASP A 246 44.40 -20.44 -8.20
N TRP A 247 44.68 -21.74 -8.20
CA TRP A 247 43.82 -22.72 -8.87
C TRP A 247 42.48 -22.92 -8.15
N SER A 248 42.38 -22.57 -6.87
CA SER A 248 41.11 -22.54 -6.14
C SER A 248 40.19 -21.40 -6.56
N GLU A 249 40.64 -20.50 -7.45
CA GLU A 249 39.87 -19.38 -7.99
C GLU A 249 39.60 -19.54 -9.51
N ALA A 250 39.89 -20.72 -10.08
CA ALA A 250 39.83 -20.95 -11.53
C ALA A 250 39.10 -22.24 -11.92
N ILE A 251 38.26 -22.14 -12.96
CA ILE A 251 37.51 -23.25 -13.56
C ILE A 251 38.19 -23.67 -14.87
N ILE A 252 38.42 -24.97 -15.04
CA ILE A 252 38.95 -25.56 -16.26
C ILE A 252 37.81 -26.15 -17.10
N PHE A 253 37.63 -25.65 -18.32
CA PHE A 253 36.73 -26.19 -19.33
C PHE A 253 37.54 -26.83 -20.45
N GLY A 254 37.59 -28.16 -20.46
CA GLY A 254 38.24 -28.94 -21.51
C GLY A 254 37.34 -29.18 -22.72
N GLN A 255 37.97 -29.14 -23.89
CA GLN A 255 37.46 -29.57 -25.19
C GLN A 255 38.50 -30.48 -25.85
N HIS A 256 38.02 -31.46 -26.63
CA HIS A 256 38.87 -32.43 -27.28
C HIS A 256 38.34 -32.70 -28.69
N ARG A 257 39.25 -32.74 -29.64
CA ARG A 257 39.03 -33.24 -30.99
C ARG A 257 39.85 -34.50 -31.18
N GLY A 258 39.15 -35.60 -31.45
CA GLY A 258 39.71 -36.90 -31.79
C GLY A 258 40.39 -36.91 -33.16
N ASP A 259 40.89 -38.07 -33.57
CA ASP A 259 41.59 -38.23 -34.84
C ASP A 259 40.71 -37.89 -36.06
N ASN A 260 41.33 -37.24 -37.04
CA ASN A 260 40.72 -36.90 -38.33
C ASN A 260 40.88 -38.02 -39.37
N ASN A 261 41.81 -38.97 -39.18
CA ASN A 261 42.12 -40.05 -40.11
C ASN A 261 41.43 -41.37 -39.72
N ALA A 262 40.78 -42.02 -40.70
CA ALA A 262 40.04 -43.29 -40.60
C ALA A 262 38.69 -43.26 -39.82
N ASN A 263 37.75 -44.10 -40.27
CA ASN A 263 36.35 -44.14 -39.82
C ASN A 263 36.16 -44.87 -38.47
N GLY A 264 37.00 -44.61 -37.47
CA GLY A 264 36.84 -45.15 -36.11
C GLY A 264 36.65 -46.67 -36.04
N VAL A 265 37.46 -47.44 -36.76
CA VAL A 265 37.29 -48.91 -36.86
C VAL A 265 38.13 -49.68 -35.82
N ASN A 266 39.03 -49.04 -35.05
CA ASN A 266 39.78 -49.76 -34.03
C ASN A 266 40.24 -48.92 -32.83
N ASP A 267 39.40 -48.04 -32.29
CA ASP A 267 39.78 -47.21 -31.14
C ASP A 267 38.78 -47.47 -29.99
N ALA A 268 39.28 -48.01 -28.89
CA ALA A 268 38.49 -48.36 -27.73
C ALA A 268 37.96 -47.08 -27.07
N ILE A 269 36.63 -46.96 -26.95
CA ILE A 269 35.99 -45.75 -26.42
C ILE A 269 36.36 -45.36 -25.00
N ALA A 270 37.16 -46.15 -24.29
CA ALA A 270 37.74 -45.77 -23.01
C ALA A 270 38.55 -44.46 -23.10
N ASP A 271 39.01 -44.10 -24.31
CA ASP A 271 40.12 -43.16 -24.50
C ASP A 271 39.76 -41.86 -25.25
N ASN A 272 38.51 -41.62 -25.65
CA ASN A 272 38.19 -40.45 -26.51
C ASN A 272 37.94 -39.15 -25.73
N TRP A 273 38.14 -39.11 -24.40
CA TRP A 273 38.08 -37.86 -23.64
C TRP A 273 39.14 -37.83 -22.55
N PRO A 274 40.01 -36.80 -22.53
CA PRO A 274 41.05 -36.72 -21.53
C PRO A 274 40.51 -36.17 -20.21
N LEU A 275 41.19 -36.54 -19.13
CA LEU A 275 41.13 -35.86 -17.84
C LEU A 275 41.92 -34.56 -17.96
N PHE A 276 41.36 -33.45 -17.50
CA PHE A 276 42.05 -32.16 -17.42
C PHE A 276 42.20 -31.75 -15.96
N GLN A 277 43.42 -31.37 -15.56
CA GLN A 277 43.73 -30.96 -14.20
C GLN A 277 44.75 -29.81 -14.14
N PRO A 278 44.79 -29.03 -13.05
CA PRO A 278 45.88 -28.09 -12.80
C PRO A 278 47.24 -28.77 -12.99
N GLY A 279 48.10 -28.18 -13.82
CA GLY A 279 49.42 -28.75 -14.10
C GLY A 279 50.45 -28.47 -13.01
N GLY A 280 51.67 -28.97 -13.21
CA GLY A 280 52.78 -28.78 -12.26
C GLY A 280 53.24 -27.31 -12.05
N SER A 281 52.77 -26.38 -12.89
CA SER A 281 52.98 -24.94 -12.74
C SER A 281 51.65 -24.19 -12.80
N ASN A 282 51.65 -22.94 -12.34
CA ASN A 282 50.47 -22.07 -12.38
C ASN A 282 50.17 -21.48 -13.78
N GLN A 283 50.88 -21.90 -14.83
CA GLN A 283 50.68 -21.50 -16.22
C GLN A 283 50.18 -22.65 -17.10
N THR A 284 49.87 -23.80 -16.50
CA THR A 284 49.74 -25.04 -17.24
C THR A 284 48.55 -25.87 -16.80
N VAL A 285 47.87 -26.50 -17.76
CA VAL A 285 46.86 -27.54 -17.52
C VAL A 285 47.41 -28.86 -18.05
N ASP A 286 47.42 -29.88 -17.22
CA ASP A 286 47.80 -31.23 -17.63
C ASP A 286 46.57 -31.94 -18.20
N TRP A 287 46.76 -32.69 -19.28
CA TRP A 287 45.75 -33.59 -19.82
C TRP A 287 46.28 -35.01 -19.90
N THR A 288 45.42 -35.98 -19.65
CA THR A 288 45.78 -37.41 -19.63
C THR A 288 44.64 -38.26 -20.15
N PHE A 289 44.94 -39.20 -21.05
CA PHE A 289 44.11 -40.33 -21.45
C PHE A 289 44.50 -41.59 -20.67
N ASP A 290 43.71 -42.67 -20.80
CA ASP A 290 44.15 -43.99 -20.33
C ASP A 290 45.32 -44.50 -21.18
N ALA A 291 46.15 -45.37 -20.61
CA ALA A 291 47.37 -45.88 -21.22
C ALA A 291 47.13 -46.78 -22.45
N ASN A 292 45.89 -47.13 -22.77
CA ASN A 292 45.53 -47.88 -23.99
C ASN A 292 45.02 -46.99 -25.14
N HIS A 293 45.08 -45.66 -24.99
CA HIS A 293 44.70 -44.70 -26.01
C HIS A 293 45.49 -44.92 -27.32
N ASP A 294 44.76 -45.16 -28.41
CA ASP A 294 45.34 -45.28 -29.75
C ASP A 294 45.33 -43.91 -30.43
N SER A 295 46.51 -43.32 -30.59
CA SER A 295 46.67 -41.96 -31.09
C SER A 295 47.43 -41.96 -32.42
N ASN A 296 46.77 -41.69 -33.55
CA ASN A 296 47.47 -41.49 -34.83
C ASN A 296 47.92 -40.04 -35.08
N GLY A 297 48.16 -39.29 -33.99
CA GLY A 297 48.90 -38.04 -34.03
C GLY A 297 48.13 -36.80 -34.49
N THR A 298 46.80 -36.89 -34.69
CA THR A 298 45.96 -35.72 -35.01
C THR A 298 44.98 -35.35 -33.90
N ASN A 299 45.10 -35.96 -32.71
CA ASN A 299 44.33 -35.54 -31.54
C ASN A 299 44.72 -34.11 -31.14
N ARG A 300 43.75 -33.26 -30.79
CA ARG A 300 43.99 -31.87 -30.39
C ARG A 300 43.13 -31.48 -29.20
N GLN A 301 43.78 -30.98 -28.16
CA GLN A 301 43.17 -30.65 -26.88
C GLN A 301 43.15 -29.15 -26.75
N PHE A 302 42.01 -28.63 -26.33
CA PHE A 302 41.82 -27.21 -26.12
C PHE A 302 41.22 -26.98 -24.75
N VAL A 303 41.76 -26.04 -23.98
CA VAL A 303 41.25 -25.68 -22.66
C VAL A 303 40.90 -24.21 -22.63
N HIS A 304 39.79 -23.90 -21.99
CA HIS A 304 39.45 -22.55 -21.54
C HIS A 304 39.52 -22.53 -20.03
N VAL A 305 40.25 -21.59 -19.47
CA VAL A 305 40.36 -21.39 -18.02
C VAL A 305 39.74 -20.05 -17.68
N LEU A 306 38.72 -20.08 -16.83
CA LEU A 306 38.05 -18.89 -16.33
C LEU A 306 38.49 -18.67 -14.88
N HIS A 307 39.10 -17.52 -14.60
CA HIS A 307 39.61 -17.15 -13.28
C HIS A 307 38.94 -15.87 -12.78
N ASN A 308 38.63 -15.86 -11.49
CA ASN A 308 38.14 -14.71 -10.74
C ASN A 308 38.51 -14.88 -9.27
N THR A 309 39.12 -13.87 -8.66
CA THR A 309 39.65 -13.95 -7.29
C THR A 309 38.59 -14.19 -6.22
N ASN A 310 37.32 -13.89 -6.52
CA ASN A 310 36.21 -14.10 -5.63
C ASN A 310 35.53 -15.46 -5.85
N LEU A 311 35.99 -16.26 -6.81
CA LEU A 311 35.50 -17.61 -7.05
C LEU A 311 36.08 -18.59 -6.02
N THR A 312 35.33 -19.62 -5.63
CA THR A 312 35.89 -20.75 -4.89
C THR A 312 35.65 -22.05 -5.64
N VAL A 313 36.73 -22.76 -5.98
CA VAL A 313 36.73 -24.01 -6.73
C VAL A 313 37.39 -25.11 -5.92
N THR A 314 36.58 -26.08 -5.51
CA THR A 314 37.05 -27.27 -4.80
C THR A 314 37.07 -28.46 -5.74
N ARG A 315 38.21 -29.15 -5.81
CA ARG A 315 38.41 -30.30 -6.72
C ARG A 315 38.30 -31.62 -5.97
N PHE A 316 37.56 -32.55 -6.56
CA PHE A 316 37.34 -33.89 -6.05
C PHE A 316 37.74 -34.93 -7.08
N THR A 317 38.29 -36.03 -6.60
CA THR A 317 38.56 -37.22 -7.40
C THR A 317 37.72 -38.37 -6.89
N ASP A 318 37.22 -39.19 -7.80
CA ASP A 318 36.53 -40.43 -7.46
C ASP A 318 36.96 -41.55 -8.42
N THR A 319 36.98 -42.77 -7.89
CA THR A 319 37.36 -43.98 -8.63
C THR A 319 36.27 -45.05 -8.63
N GLN A 320 35.08 -44.73 -8.12
CA GLN A 320 33.95 -45.65 -8.13
C GLN A 320 33.59 -46.07 -9.56
N ASN A 321 33.35 -47.38 -9.73
CA ASN A 321 33.18 -48.03 -11.03
C ASN A 321 31.79 -48.65 -11.24
N ALA A 322 30.83 -48.28 -10.39
CA ALA A 322 29.46 -48.76 -10.47
C ALA A 322 28.72 -48.17 -11.69
N ALA A 323 27.75 -48.92 -12.20
CA ALA A 323 26.66 -48.42 -13.01
C ALA A 323 25.71 -47.64 -12.10
N ASP A 324 24.86 -46.89 -12.77
CA ASP A 324 23.90 -45.96 -12.22
C ASP A 324 24.58 -44.83 -11.44
N GLU A 325 23.92 -44.32 -10.41
CA GLU A 325 24.38 -43.17 -9.63
C GLU A 325 25.49 -43.60 -8.65
N SER A 326 26.58 -42.83 -8.60
CA SER A 326 27.61 -42.90 -7.55
C SER A 326 27.74 -41.52 -6.89
N THR A 327 27.75 -41.47 -5.56
CA THR A 327 27.80 -40.22 -4.80
C THR A 327 29.20 -39.89 -4.30
N ILE A 328 29.47 -38.60 -4.15
CA ILE A 328 30.73 -38.03 -3.69
C ILE A 328 30.41 -37.02 -2.59
N ASN A 329 31.09 -37.16 -1.45
CA ASN A 329 30.99 -36.18 -0.37
C ASN A 329 31.76 -34.92 -0.75
N ILE A 330 31.04 -33.81 -0.89
CA ILE A 330 31.59 -32.50 -1.25
C ILE A 330 31.47 -31.48 -0.12
N SER A 331 31.26 -31.93 1.13
CA SER A 331 31.11 -31.02 2.28
C SER A 331 32.27 -30.03 2.46
N SER A 332 33.49 -30.39 2.03
CA SER A 332 34.64 -29.50 2.07
C SER A 332 34.57 -28.35 1.05
N ALA A 333 33.65 -28.39 0.09
CA ALA A 333 33.39 -27.26 -0.81
C ALA A 333 32.64 -26.11 -0.13
N GLY A 334 32.05 -26.33 1.05
CA GLY A 334 31.47 -25.27 1.86
C GLY A 334 30.22 -24.60 1.29
N LEU A 335 29.56 -25.22 0.30
CA LEU A 335 28.40 -24.62 -0.37
C LEU A 335 27.29 -24.29 0.63
N THR A 336 26.75 -23.08 0.54
CA THR A 336 25.57 -22.66 1.32
C THR A 336 24.27 -22.84 0.54
N ASP A 337 24.33 -22.67 -0.78
CA ASP A 337 23.21 -22.84 -1.70
C ASP A 337 23.69 -23.52 -2.99
N VAL A 338 22.99 -24.56 -3.43
CA VAL A 338 23.26 -25.24 -4.69
C VAL A 338 22.87 -24.39 -5.90
N ASN A 339 21.93 -23.45 -5.74
CA ASN A 339 21.52 -22.50 -6.79
C ASN A 339 22.51 -21.35 -6.98
N GLN A 340 23.67 -21.42 -6.33
CA GLN A 340 24.80 -20.52 -6.52
C GLN A 340 26.07 -21.34 -6.77
N ALA A 341 25.93 -22.55 -7.32
CA ALA A 341 27.04 -23.45 -7.55
C ALA A 341 26.98 -24.14 -8.92
N LEU A 342 28.14 -24.50 -9.45
CA LEU A 342 28.29 -25.30 -10.66
C LEU A 342 29.09 -26.57 -10.40
N ILE A 343 28.89 -27.56 -11.28
CA ILE A 343 29.67 -28.79 -11.29
C ILE A 343 30.23 -29.03 -12.70
N VAL A 344 31.56 -29.07 -12.79
CA VAL A 344 32.28 -29.29 -14.05
C VAL A 344 33.18 -30.50 -13.87
N GLY A 345 32.98 -31.54 -14.69
CA GLY A 345 33.74 -32.78 -14.58
C GLY A 345 34.45 -33.18 -15.86
N SER A 346 35.65 -33.73 -15.71
CA SER A 346 36.36 -34.48 -16.75
C SER A 346 36.71 -35.87 -16.22
N SER A 347 36.83 -36.86 -17.11
CA SER A 347 37.07 -38.24 -16.67
C SER A 347 37.69 -39.10 -17.74
N ILE A 348 38.60 -39.97 -17.30
CA ILE A 348 39.09 -41.12 -18.06
C ILE A 348 38.47 -42.40 -17.49
N SER A 349 38.34 -43.40 -18.35
CA SER A 349 37.77 -44.70 -17.99
C SER A 349 38.59 -45.84 -18.57
N SER A 350 38.73 -46.97 -17.88
CA SER A 350 39.42 -48.16 -18.37
C SER A 350 38.72 -49.46 -17.94
N GLY A 351 38.96 -50.58 -18.65
CA GLY A 351 38.38 -51.89 -18.31
C GLY A 351 38.20 -52.85 -19.51
N GLY A 352 38.05 -54.16 -19.24
CA GLY A 352 37.95 -55.24 -20.24
C GLY A 352 36.51 -55.76 -20.52
N GLY A 353 36.20 -56.13 -21.78
CA GLY A 353 34.89 -56.63 -22.27
C GLY A 353 34.40 -55.93 -23.56
N GLN A 354 33.30 -56.40 -24.21
CA GLN A 354 32.77 -55.88 -25.50
C GLN A 354 32.28 -54.40 -25.43
N ALA A 355 33.28 -53.53 -25.45
CA ALA A 355 33.49 -52.21 -26.04
C ALA A 355 32.58 -50.98 -25.84
N TYR A 356 31.25 -50.98 -25.57
CA TYR A 356 30.55 -49.67 -25.68
C TYR A 356 29.58 -49.26 -24.59
N GLY A 357 30.05 -48.29 -23.80
CA GLY A 357 29.38 -47.64 -22.68
C GLY A 357 30.32 -47.09 -21.59
N ARG A 358 31.63 -47.31 -21.76
CA ARG A 358 32.67 -46.99 -20.78
C ARG A 358 33.00 -45.51 -20.87
N GLY A 359 32.84 -44.79 -19.77
CA GLY A 359 33.34 -43.41 -19.66
C GLY A 359 32.37 -42.26 -19.90
N TRP A 360 31.13 -42.46 -20.38
CA TRP A 360 30.16 -41.35 -20.36
C TRP A 360 29.65 -41.09 -18.94
N ARG A 361 29.76 -39.83 -18.51
CA ARG A 361 29.47 -39.45 -17.13
C ARG A 361 28.69 -38.16 -17.11
N ASN A 362 27.48 -38.22 -16.58
CA ASN A 362 26.75 -37.01 -16.21
C ASN A 362 27.11 -36.64 -14.78
N TYR A 363 27.23 -35.36 -14.51
CA TYR A 363 27.55 -34.80 -13.20
C TYR A 363 26.39 -33.92 -12.72
N TYR A 364 26.06 -33.97 -11.44
CA TYR A 364 25.06 -33.06 -10.83
C TYR A 364 25.29 -32.92 -9.32
N LEU A 365 24.79 -31.81 -8.76
CA LEU A 365 24.70 -31.59 -7.32
C LEU A 365 23.41 -32.22 -6.79
N LYS A 366 23.49 -32.96 -5.68
CA LYS A 366 22.31 -33.50 -4.97
C LYS A 366 21.94 -32.66 -3.76
N SER A 367 22.94 -32.08 -3.09
CA SER A 367 22.79 -31.12 -2.00
C SER A 367 24.07 -30.28 -1.87
N SER A 368 24.10 -29.34 -0.94
CA SER A 368 25.29 -28.56 -0.60
C SER A 368 26.48 -29.40 -0.09
N SER A 369 26.26 -30.67 0.26
CA SER A 369 27.30 -31.57 0.79
C SER A 369 27.48 -32.86 -0.01
N GLU A 370 26.67 -33.08 -1.04
CA GLU A 370 26.71 -34.29 -1.87
C GLU A 370 26.59 -33.94 -3.36
N ALA A 371 27.58 -34.39 -4.14
CA ALA A 371 27.51 -34.43 -5.59
C ALA A 371 27.34 -35.88 -6.06
N ALA A 372 26.91 -36.07 -7.31
CA ALA A 372 26.84 -37.38 -7.91
C ALA A 372 27.34 -37.36 -9.36
N HIS A 373 27.80 -38.53 -9.78
CA HIS A 373 27.98 -38.84 -11.19
C HIS A 373 27.21 -40.10 -11.55
N TRP A 374 26.78 -40.16 -12.80
CA TRP A 374 25.97 -41.26 -13.29
C TRP A 374 26.59 -41.95 -14.51
N ALA A 375 26.54 -43.27 -14.50
CA ALA A 375 27.10 -44.15 -15.52
C ALA A 375 26.09 -45.22 -15.96
N HIS A 376 25.93 -45.55 -17.25
CA HIS A 376 25.00 -46.62 -17.61
C HIS A 376 25.55 -48.06 -17.44
N ARG A 377 26.83 -48.26 -17.10
CA ARG A 377 27.48 -49.59 -17.01
C ARG A 377 28.49 -49.74 -15.87
N ASN A 378 28.49 -50.95 -15.28
CA ASN A 378 29.34 -51.41 -14.17
C ASN A 378 30.74 -51.82 -14.66
N ASN A 379 31.71 -51.91 -13.74
CA ASN A 379 33.06 -52.46 -13.91
C ASN A 379 34.00 -51.68 -14.85
N ASN A 380 33.76 -50.39 -15.03
CA ASN A 380 34.71 -49.50 -15.70
C ASN A 380 35.53 -48.81 -14.62
N THR A 381 36.82 -49.11 -14.50
CA THR A 381 37.74 -48.36 -13.65
C THR A 381 37.72 -46.90 -14.10
N MET A 382 37.50 -45.96 -13.19
CA MET A 382 37.37 -44.54 -13.53
C MET A 382 38.41 -43.72 -12.80
N SER A 383 38.84 -42.62 -13.42
CA SER A 383 39.45 -41.50 -12.72
C SER A 383 38.79 -40.22 -13.18
N HIS A 384 38.28 -39.44 -12.23
CA HIS A 384 37.58 -38.19 -12.48
C HIS A 384 38.27 -37.02 -11.80
N GLU A 385 38.15 -35.85 -12.41
CA GLU A 385 38.30 -34.56 -11.75
C GLU A 385 36.96 -33.86 -11.82
N ILE A 386 36.38 -33.60 -10.66
CA ILE A 386 35.15 -32.83 -10.50
C ILE A 386 35.50 -31.53 -9.81
N GLN A 387 35.20 -30.42 -10.48
CA GLN A 387 35.29 -29.07 -9.96
C GLN A 387 33.91 -28.67 -9.45
N ILE A 388 33.82 -28.46 -8.14
CA ILE A 388 32.66 -27.81 -7.50
C ILE A 388 33.00 -26.33 -7.40
N VAL A 389 32.20 -25.52 -8.08
CA VAL A 389 32.42 -24.08 -8.21
C VAL A 389 31.36 -23.38 -7.39
N ASP A 390 31.77 -22.68 -6.34
CA ASP A 390 30.93 -21.80 -5.54
C ASP A 390 30.99 -20.38 -6.12
N LEU A 391 29.82 -19.86 -6.46
CA LEU A 391 29.62 -18.53 -7.03
C LEU A 391 29.12 -17.53 -5.99
N SER A 392 28.81 -17.96 -4.77
CA SER A 392 28.16 -17.11 -3.74
C SER A 392 29.00 -15.89 -3.33
N ASN A 393 30.32 -15.97 -3.49
CA ASN A 393 31.25 -14.88 -3.21
C ASN A 393 31.44 -13.92 -4.40
N LEU A 394 30.91 -14.25 -5.58
CA LEU A 394 30.85 -13.34 -6.72
C LEU A 394 29.71 -12.37 -6.48
N THR A 395 29.99 -11.35 -5.67
CA THR A 395 29.05 -10.27 -5.40
C THR A 395 29.60 -8.98 -5.99
N SER A 396 28.70 -8.11 -6.43
CA SER A 396 29.03 -6.76 -6.81
C SER A 396 28.14 -5.78 -6.05
N SER A 397 28.75 -4.66 -5.69
CA SER A 397 28.00 -3.46 -5.32
C SER A 397 27.32 -2.98 -6.60
N SER A 398 26.00 -2.85 -6.59
CA SER A 398 25.21 -2.23 -7.66
C SER A 398 25.56 -0.75 -7.89
N CYS A 399 26.42 -0.17 -7.05
CA CYS A 399 26.61 1.27 -6.93
C CYS A 399 28.10 1.63 -6.94
N SER A 400 28.47 2.65 -7.71
CA SER A 400 29.82 3.24 -7.72
C SER A 400 30.08 4.09 -6.48
N THR A 401 29.03 4.76 -5.96
CA THR A 401 29.00 5.60 -4.76
C THR A 401 27.70 5.35 -3.98
N THR A 402 27.79 5.37 -2.65
CA THR A 402 26.64 5.12 -1.76
C THR A 402 26.56 6.20 -0.69
N ILE A 403 25.42 6.87 -0.64
CA ILE A 403 25.02 7.86 0.36
C ILE A 403 24.36 7.12 1.53
N ALA A 404 25.01 7.11 2.68
CA ALA A 404 24.52 6.50 3.93
C ALA A 404 24.48 7.49 5.10
N SER A 405 24.60 8.79 4.80
CA SER A 405 24.57 9.87 5.79
C SER A 405 23.57 10.91 5.34
N PHE A 406 22.61 11.20 6.21
CA PHE A 406 21.50 12.10 5.93
C PHE A 406 21.49 13.30 6.90
N PRO A 407 21.01 14.49 6.48
CA PRO A 407 20.50 14.80 5.15
C PRO A 407 21.61 14.84 4.09
N TYR A 408 21.31 14.34 2.90
CA TYR A 408 22.14 14.47 1.71
C TYR A 408 21.55 15.57 0.83
N ASN A 409 22.38 16.49 0.33
CA ASN A 409 21.93 17.60 -0.52
C ASN A 409 22.79 17.69 -1.78
N GLU A 410 22.17 18.01 -2.91
CA GLU A 410 22.80 18.31 -4.19
C GLU A 410 22.13 19.53 -4.83
N GLY A 411 22.87 20.64 -4.91
CA GLY A 411 22.46 21.89 -5.56
C GLY A 411 23.22 22.19 -6.86
N PHE A 412 23.96 21.21 -7.39
CA PHE A 412 24.69 21.31 -8.65
C PHE A 412 25.77 22.40 -8.72
N GLU A 413 26.19 23.02 -7.62
CA GLU A 413 27.17 24.11 -7.61
C GLU A 413 28.58 23.69 -8.07
N THR A 414 28.91 22.39 -7.99
CA THR A 414 30.23 21.84 -8.36
C THR A 414 30.18 20.80 -9.49
N GLY A 415 29.12 20.80 -10.31
CA GLY A 415 28.91 19.83 -11.39
C GLY A 415 27.62 19.06 -11.17
N LEU A 416 27.58 17.79 -11.56
CA LEU A 416 26.47 16.87 -11.22
C LEU A 416 26.68 16.16 -9.86
N GLY A 417 27.76 16.48 -9.14
CA GLY A 417 28.14 15.76 -7.94
C GLY A 417 28.32 14.26 -8.20
N ASP A 418 27.66 13.44 -7.39
CA ASP A 418 27.63 11.98 -7.55
C ASP A 418 26.49 11.48 -8.46
N TRP A 419 25.66 12.38 -9.01
CA TRP A 419 24.63 12.04 -10.00
C TRP A 419 25.26 11.77 -11.37
N SER A 420 24.62 10.90 -12.14
CA SER A 420 25.09 10.47 -13.46
C SER A 420 23.98 10.49 -14.50
N GLN A 421 24.33 10.80 -15.74
CA GLN A 421 23.44 10.63 -16.89
C GLN A 421 23.22 9.15 -17.20
N ASP A 422 22.04 8.80 -17.71
CA ASP A 422 21.80 7.47 -18.27
C ASP A 422 22.32 7.38 -19.70
N THR A 423 23.45 6.69 -19.91
CA THR A 423 24.03 6.58 -21.26
C THR A 423 23.40 5.51 -22.16
N THR A 424 22.37 4.81 -21.67
CA THR A 424 21.88 3.56 -22.30
C THR A 424 20.38 3.48 -22.52
N ASN A 425 19.57 4.13 -21.68
CA ASN A 425 18.10 3.98 -21.71
C ASN A 425 17.34 5.30 -21.93
N ASP A 426 18.01 6.36 -22.36
CA ASP A 426 17.36 7.63 -22.71
C ASP A 426 17.74 8.10 -24.12
N ASP A 427 17.18 9.24 -24.54
CA ASP A 427 17.53 9.87 -25.80
C ASP A 427 18.65 10.91 -25.64
N ARG A 428 18.73 11.63 -24.51
CA ARG A 428 19.57 12.82 -24.31
C ARG A 428 19.93 13.08 -22.84
N ASP A 429 21.05 13.76 -22.63
CA ASP A 429 21.55 14.12 -21.29
C ASP A 429 20.96 15.43 -20.73
N TRP A 430 20.70 15.47 -19.41
CA TRP A 430 20.40 16.70 -18.67
C TRP A 430 21.57 17.70 -18.77
N THR A 431 21.30 18.99 -18.91
CA THR A 431 22.34 20.01 -19.05
C THR A 431 22.40 20.90 -17.82
N ARG A 432 23.60 21.15 -17.30
CA ARG A 432 23.82 22.09 -16.21
C ARG A 432 23.90 23.53 -16.72
N GLN A 433 23.18 24.45 -16.09
CA GLN A 433 23.05 25.83 -16.57
C GLN A 433 23.13 26.86 -15.44
N SER A 434 23.51 28.09 -15.81
CA SER A 434 23.40 29.29 -14.95
C SER A 434 22.70 30.41 -15.72
N GLY A 435 21.86 31.19 -15.02
CA GLY A 435 20.99 32.18 -15.67
C GLY A 435 19.76 31.54 -16.31
N GLY A 436 19.25 32.13 -17.40
CA GLY A 436 18.09 31.57 -18.11
C GLY A 436 18.42 30.42 -19.05
N THR A 437 17.44 29.59 -19.37
CA THR A 437 17.57 28.58 -20.43
C THR A 437 17.80 29.24 -21.81
N PRO A 438 18.43 28.55 -22.77
CA PRO A 438 18.79 29.15 -24.06
C PRO A 438 17.61 29.51 -24.97
N SER A 439 16.49 28.80 -24.85
CA SER A 439 15.31 29.02 -25.67
C SER A 439 14.37 30.08 -25.05
N ASN A 440 13.58 30.77 -25.89
CA ASN A 440 12.74 31.88 -25.42
C ASN A 440 11.41 31.35 -24.88
N ASN A 441 10.91 31.99 -23.82
CA ASN A 441 9.66 31.61 -23.14
C ASN A 441 9.68 30.18 -22.59
N THR A 442 10.83 29.78 -22.06
CA THR A 442 11.01 28.47 -21.43
C THR A 442 11.83 28.60 -20.15
N GLY A 443 11.76 27.56 -19.30
CA GLY A 443 12.65 27.38 -18.16
C GLY A 443 12.69 28.53 -17.15
N PRO A 444 13.54 28.42 -16.13
CA PRO A 444 13.75 29.47 -15.14
C PRO A 444 14.67 30.58 -15.67
N SER A 445 14.65 31.75 -15.01
CA SER A 445 15.58 32.87 -15.29
C SER A 445 16.88 32.81 -14.46
N ALA A 446 16.90 32.01 -13.39
CA ALA A 446 18.04 31.74 -12.52
C ALA A 446 17.79 30.45 -11.70
N ALA A 447 18.86 29.87 -11.14
CA ALA A 447 18.79 28.73 -10.21
C ALA A 447 17.93 29.04 -8.97
N HIS A 448 17.38 27.99 -8.33
CA HIS A 448 16.69 28.11 -7.05
C HIS A 448 17.70 28.29 -5.91
N GLU A 449 18.68 27.39 -5.84
CA GLU A 449 19.79 27.44 -4.89
C GLU A 449 21.07 27.86 -5.62
N GLY A 450 21.95 28.61 -4.94
CA GLY A 450 23.22 28.98 -5.53
C GLY A 450 23.15 29.74 -6.86
N SER A 451 23.83 29.21 -7.88
CA SER A 451 24.01 29.80 -9.21
C SER A 451 23.75 28.84 -10.35
N PHE A 452 23.65 27.53 -10.09
CA PHE A 452 23.51 26.50 -11.10
C PHE A 452 22.36 25.56 -10.79
N TYR A 453 21.75 25.04 -11.86
CA TYR A 453 20.70 24.03 -11.82
C TYR A 453 20.91 23.08 -13.01
N VAL A 454 20.11 22.02 -13.13
CA VAL A 454 20.10 21.17 -14.32
C VAL A 454 18.76 21.23 -15.03
N PHE A 455 18.78 21.13 -16.36
CA PHE A 455 17.59 21.26 -17.18
C PHE A 455 17.62 20.38 -18.44
N THR A 456 16.45 20.09 -19.00
CA THR A 456 16.29 19.49 -20.33
C THR A 456 16.17 20.59 -21.37
N GLU A 457 16.89 20.47 -22.48
CA GLU A 457 16.78 21.42 -23.60
C GLU A 457 15.80 20.86 -24.64
N GLY A 458 14.64 21.49 -24.77
CA GLY A 458 13.56 21.06 -25.66
C GLY A 458 13.77 21.42 -27.13
N SER A 459 14.73 22.29 -27.48
CA SER A 459 14.97 22.68 -28.88
C SER A 459 15.36 21.52 -29.79
N ASN A 460 15.10 21.67 -31.10
CA ASN A 460 15.48 20.67 -32.12
C ASN A 460 16.97 20.28 -31.99
N PRO A 461 17.32 18.98 -31.87
CA PRO A 461 16.51 17.81 -32.25
C PRO A 461 15.83 17.07 -31.09
N ASN A 462 15.55 17.72 -29.96
CA ASN A 462 15.14 17.06 -28.71
C ASN A 462 13.63 17.12 -28.43
N PHE A 463 12.79 16.96 -29.46
CA PHE A 463 11.33 16.89 -29.27
C PHE A 463 10.91 15.46 -28.93
N ASN A 464 9.98 15.27 -27.99
CA ASN A 464 9.54 13.95 -27.52
C ASN A 464 10.73 13.05 -27.16
N SER A 465 11.74 13.62 -26.52
CA SER A 465 12.98 12.94 -26.14
C SER A 465 13.01 12.73 -24.64
N GLU A 466 13.43 11.54 -24.22
CA GLU A 466 13.60 11.20 -22.81
C GLU A 466 15.00 11.59 -22.32
N PHE A 467 15.08 12.15 -21.11
CA PHE A 467 16.30 12.57 -20.43
C PHE A 467 16.34 11.98 -19.02
N ASN A 468 17.35 11.17 -18.71
CA ASN A 468 17.43 10.47 -17.43
C ASN A 468 18.64 10.91 -16.61
N LEU A 469 18.38 11.44 -15.41
CA LEU A 469 19.40 11.74 -14.40
C LEU A 469 19.26 10.80 -13.22
N ILE A 470 20.29 10.02 -12.95
CA ILE A 470 20.28 8.92 -11.97
C ILE A 470 21.12 9.31 -10.76
N SER A 471 20.57 9.10 -9.56
CA SER A 471 21.23 9.37 -8.28
C SER A 471 22.36 8.38 -8.01
N PRO A 472 23.32 8.72 -7.13
CA PRO A 472 24.09 7.70 -6.44
C PRO A 472 23.16 6.78 -5.66
N CYS A 473 23.65 5.63 -5.20
CA CYS A 473 22.82 4.80 -4.35
C CYS A 473 22.58 5.45 -2.99
N ILE A 474 21.37 5.29 -2.48
CA ILE A 474 20.91 5.81 -1.21
C ILE A 474 20.68 4.60 -0.31
N ASP A 475 21.49 4.47 0.73
CA ASP A 475 21.41 3.39 1.69
C ASP A 475 20.42 3.74 2.80
N LEU A 476 19.21 3.17 2.69
CA LEU A 476 18.14 3.30 3.68
C LEU A 476 18.06 2.06 4.58
N THR A 477 19.07 1.18 4.57
CA THR A 477 18.99 -0.13 5.25
C THR A 477 18.89 -0.02 6.77
N SER A 478 19.43 1.06 7.36
CA SER A 478 19.35 1.37 8.80
C SER A 478 18.21 2.31 9.16
N GLU A 479 17.45 2.79 8.19
CA GLU A 479 16.50 3.89 8.35
C GLU A 479 15.09 3.35 8.53
N THR A 480 14.28 4.03 9.33
CA THR A 480 12.87 3.67 9.58
C THR A 480 11.89 4.56 8.83
N SER A 481 12.38 5.67 8.26
CA SER A 481 11.62 6.61 7.46
C SER A 481 12.56 7.46 6.60
N ALA A 482 12.13 7.84 5.40
CA ALA A 482 12.93 8.58 4.43
C ALA A 482 12.08 9.42 3.47
N SER A 483 12.61 10.56 3.02
CA SER A 483 11.98 11.39 1.99
C SER A 483 13.01 12.04 1.05
N LEU A 484 12.58 12.28 -0.18
CA LEU A 484 13.26 13.09 -1.18
C LEU A 484 12.51 14.42 -1.32
N SER A 485 13.22 15.53 -1.37
CA SER A 485 12.68 16.83 -1.78
C SER A 485 13.55 17.45 -2.86
N PHE A 486 12.96 18.20 -3.79
CA PHE A 486 13.68 18.93 -4.84
C PHE A 486 12.83 20.08 -5.35
N TYR A 487 13.47 21.06 -5.98
CA TYR A 487 12.78 22.17 -6.65
C TYR A 487 12.74 21.93 -8.15
N TYR A 488 11.64 22.34 -8.80
CA TYR A 488 11.47 22.22 -10.23
C TYR A 488 10.85 23.46 -10.87
N HIS A 489 11.13 23.67 -12.16
CA HIS A 489 10.59 24.78 -12.95
C HIS A 489 10.33 24.33 -14.39
N MET A 490 9.07 24.42 -14.82
CA MET A 490 8.54 23.93 -16.09
C MET A 490 7.73 25.03 -16.76
N TYR A 491 8.41 25.99 -17.40
CA TYR A 491 7.79 27.06 -18.20
C TYR A 491 7.94 26.71 -19.68
N GLY A 492 6.85 26.79 -20.45
CA GLY A 492 6.82 26.46 -21.87
C GLY A 492 5.52 25.77 -22.29
N THR A 493 4.89 26.26 -23.36
CA THR A 493 3.52 25.87 -23.76
C THR A 493 3.34 24.44 -24.25
N ASN A 494 4.41 23.75 -24.66
CA ASN A 494 4.39 22.33 -25.02
C ASN A 494 5.31 21.54 -24.10
N MET A 495 5.14 21.76 -22.80
CA MET A 495 5.83 21.00 -21.77
C MET A 495 5.44 19.51 -21.83
N GLY A 496 6.40 18.62 -21.61
CA GLY A 496 6.13 17.20 -21.44
C GLY A 496 5.97 16.83 -19.96
N THR A 497 6.64 15.77 -19.51
CA THR A 497 6.45 15.15 -18.18
C THR A 497 7.76 15.04 -17.42
N LEU A 498 7.75 15.37 -16.12
CA LEU A 498 8.82 15.07 -15.17
C LEU A 498 8.37 13.95 -14.23
N ASP A 499 9.12 12.86 -14.21
CA ASP A 499 8.89 11.71 -13.34
C ASP A 499 10.03 11.54 -12.34
N VAL A 500 9.69 11.07 -11.14
CA VAL A 500 10.63 10.55 -10.14
C VAL A 500 10.36 9.06 -9.97
N GLU A 501 11.34 8.25 -10.32
CA GLU A 501 11.23 6.80 -10.23
C GLU A 501 12.29 6.24 -9.28
N VAL A 502 12.00 5.10 -8.66
CA VAL A 502 12.90 4.45 -7.72
C VAL A 502 13.24 3.05 -8.21
N SER A 503 14.53 2.70 -8.14
CA SER A 503 15.07 1.37 -8.39
C SER A 503 15.56 0.75 -7.09
N THR A 504 15.25 -0.52 -6.89
CA THR A 504 15.75 -1.36 -5.77
C THR A 504 16.76 -2.41 -6.25
N ASP A 505 17.08 -2.45 -7.54
CA ASP A 505 17.92 -3.45 -8.21
C ASP A 505 19.17 -2.83 -8.86
N GLY A 506 19.64 -1.70 -8.31
CA GLY A 506 20.86 -1.05 -8.76
C GLY A 506 20.73 -0.31 -10.08
N GLY A 507 19.57 0.28 -10.35
CA GLY A 507 19.29 1.00 -11.58
C GLY A 507 19.04 0.09 -12.78
N SER A 508 18.88 -1.23 -12.56
CA SER A 508 18.61 -2.19 -13.64
C SER A 508 17.18 -2.06 -14.15
N THR A 509 16.24 -1.82 -13.24
CA THR A 509 14.84 -1.49 -13.56
C THR A 509 14.36 -0.34 -12.68
N PHE A 510 13.57 0.55 -13.28
CA PHE A 510 12.80 1.59 -12.60
C PHE A 510 11.33 1.26 -12.75
N GLY A 511 10.60 1.28 -11.63
CA GLY A 511 9.18 0.91 -11.57
C GLY A 511 8.25 2.02 -12.08
N THR A 512 6.99 1.98 -11.65
CA THR A 512 6.08 3.12 -11.82
C THR A 512 6.63 4.35 -11.08
N PRO A 513 6.46 5.57 -11.62
CA PRO A 513 6.91 6.78 -10.93
C PRO A 513 6.26 6.93 -9.55
N GLU A 514 7.07 7.28 -8.55
CA GLU A 514 6.61 7.64 -7.19
C GLU A 514 6.07 9.08 -7.15
N TRP A 515 6.45 9.90 -8.14
CA TRP A 515 5.91 11.23 -8.38
C TRP A 515 5.98 11.55 -9.87
N SER A 516 4.98 12.26 -10.39
CA SER A 516 4.88 12.64 -11.81
C SER A 516 4.15 13.97 -11.95
N ILE A 517 4.61 14.83 -12.86
CA ILE A 517 3.91 16.05 -13.27
C ILE A 517 4.06 16.28 -14.77
N SER A 518 2.97 16.70 -15.42
CA SER A 518 2.96 17.01 -16.85
C SER A 518 2.44 18.41 -17.12
N GLY A 519 2.89 19.01 -18.23
CA GLY A 519 2.39 20.31 -18.69
C GLY A 519 3.10 21.51 -18.06
N GLU A 520 2.74 22.70 -18.53
CA GLU A 520 3.33 23.97 -18.09
C GLU A 520 2.89 24.29 -16.65
N VAL A 521 3.86 24.60 -15.78
CA VAL A 521 3.63 24.91 -14.37
C VAL A 521 3.82 26.41 -14.09
N GLN A 522 4.85 27.02 -14.67
CA GLN A 522 5.10 28.45 -14.55
C GLN A 522 4.61 29.19 -15.80
N THR A 523 4.09 30.41 -15.63
CA THR A 523 3.61 31.26 -16.74
C THR A 523 4.66 32.26 -17.23
N SER A 524 5.80 32.34 -16.54
CA SER A 524 6.95 33.16 -16.93
C SER A 524 8.24 32.61 -16.32
N ASN A 525 9.39 32.92 -16.93
CA ASN A 525 10.71 32.50 -16.42
C ASN A 525 11.13 33.16 -15.10
N ALA A 526 10.44 34.21 -14.67
CA ALA A 526 10.69 34.91 -13.41
C ALA A 526 9.79 34.43 -12.26
N GLN A 527 8.88 33.48 -12.54
CA GLN A 527 8.03 32.90 -11.52
C GLN A 527 8.88 32.03 -10.58
N ALA A 528 8.42 31.88 -9.34
CA ALA A 528 9.12 31.07 -8.36
C ALA A 528 9.17 29.59 -8.80
N TRP A 529 10.26 28.93 -8.42
CA TRP A 529 10.37 27.48 -8.46
C TRP A 529 9.37 26.85 -7.48
N GLU A 530 8.87 25.67 -7.82
CA GLU A 530 7.98 24.89 -6.94
C GLU A 530 8.77 23.75 -6.31
N GLN A 531 8.42 23.37 -5.07
CA GLN A 531 9.07 22.26 -4.36
C GLN A 531 8.19 21.01 -4.43
N ALA A 532 8.80 19.88 -4.76
CA ALA A 532 8.20 18.55 -4.65
C ALA A 532 8.79 17.79 -3.45
N THR A 533 7.97 16.97 -2.79
CA THR A 533 8.40 16.03 -1.75
C THR A 533 7.85 14.63 -2.07
N VAL A 534 8.73 13.64 -2.12
CA VAL A 534 8.43 12.23 -2.41
C VAL A 534 8.75 11.40 -1.16
N VAL A 535 7.78 10.63 -0.69
CA VAL A 535 7.94 9.75 0.48
C VAL A 535 8.64 8.46 0.02
N LEU A 536 9.71 8.07 0.71
CA LEU A 536 10.53 6.91 0.36
C LEU A 536 10.42 5.77 1.40
N ASP A 537 9.44 5.82 2.30
CA ASP A 537 9.29 4.88 3.41
C ASP A 537 9.16 3.42 2.95
N ALA A 538 8.53 3.18 1.80
CA ALA A 538 8.42 1.84 1.18
C ALA A 538 9.78 1.19 0.86
N TYR A 539 10.84 2.00 0.81
CA TYR A 539 12.20 1.59 0.49
C TYR A 539 13.13 1.55 1.70
N THR A 540 12.62 1.83 2.90
CA THR A 540 13.37 1.63 4.14
C THR A 540 13.78 0.16 4.29
N GLY A 541 14.97 -0.08 4.83
CA GLY A 541 15.55 -1.43 4.87
C GLY A 541 16.23 -1.87 3.56
N GLN A 542 16.28 -1.01 2.53
CA GLN A 542 16.85 -1.31 1.20
C GLN A 542 17.90 -0.27 0.79
N VAL A 543 18.67 -0.59 -0.25
CA VAL A 543 19.53 0.38 -0.97
C VAL A 543 18.84 0.70 -2.28
N ILE A 544 18.63 1.98 -2.57
CA ILE A 544 17.88 2.44 -3.76
C ILE A 544 18.67 3.38 -4.65
N GLN A 545 18.20 3.58 -5.88
CA GLN A 545 18.55 4.73 -6.73
C GLN A 545 17.29 5.45 -7.16
N ILE A 546 17.40 6.77 -7.30
CA ILE A 546 16.33 7.66 -7.75
C ILE A 546 16.68 8.13 -9.16
N ARG A 547 15.71 8.12 -10.07
CA ARG A 547 15.86 8.66 -11.42
C ARG A 547 14.87 9.79 -11.63
N PHE A 548 15.38 10.94 -12.05
CA PHE A 548 14.57 12.00 -12.66
C PHE A 548 14.49 11.72 -14.16
N SER A 549 13.32 11.32 -14.64
CA SER A 549 13.03 11.15 -16.07
C SER A 549 12.27 12.36 -16.59
N GLY A 550 12.86 13.09 -17.53
CA GLY A 550 12.25 14.23 -18.19
C GLY A 550 11.91 13.88 -19.64
N LEU A 551 10.63 13.80 -19.96
CA LEU A 551 10.15 13.66 -21.35
C LEU A 551 9.82 15.05 -21.89
N THR A 552 10.53 15.52 -22.90
CA THR A 552 10.20 16.79 -23.57
C THR A 552 8.97 16.65 -24.47
N GLY A 553 8.24 17.74 -24.69
CA GLY A 553 7.07 17.76 -25.55
C GLY A 553 7.38 17.92 -27.04
N ALA A 554 6.35 18.28 -27.81
CA ALA A 554 6.40 18.22 -29.28
C ALA A 554 7.16 19.38 -29.96
N ASP A 555 7.55 20.42 -29.23
CA ASP A 555 8.36 21.53 -29.76
C ASP A 555 9.36 22.09 -28.74
N PHE A 556 10.02 23.21 -29.09
CA PHE A 556 11.10 23.78 -28.29
C PHE A 556 10.65 24.39 -26.95
N THR A 557 9.35 24.58 -26.74
CA THR A 557 8.81 25.20 -25.52
C THR A 557 8.65 24.20 -24.37
N SER A 558 9.72 23.47 -24.07
CA SER A 558 9.70 22.30 -23.16
C SER A 558 10.95 22.19 -22.27
N ASP A 559 11.54 23.33 -21.89
CA ASP A 559 12.71 23.30 -21.01
C ASP A 559 12.27 23.10 -19.55
N MET A 560 12.56 21.92 -19.02
CA MET A 560 12.26 21.51 -17.66
C MET A 560 13.52 21.66 -16.82
N ALA A 561 13.42 22.19 -15.61
CA ALA A 561 14.59 22.35 -14.75
C ALA A 561 14.34 21.76 -13.36
N ILE A 562 15.40 21.22 -12.73
CA ILE A 562 15.41 20.76 -11.34
C ILE A 562 16.64 21.31 -10.60
N ASP A 563 16.49 21.53 -9.30
CA ASP A 563 17.50 22.10 -8.42
C ASP A 563 17.30 21.71 -6.94
N ASP A 564 18.30 21.94 -6.10
CA ASP A 564 18.27 21.79 -4.63
C ASP A 564 17.64 20.47 -4.16
N ILE A 565 18.22 19.36 -4.61
CA ILE A 565 17.78 18.01 -4.27
C ILE A 565 18.26 17.66 -2.86
N SER A 566 17.37 17.12 -2.02
CA SER A 566 17.68 16.70 -0.66
C SER A 566 17.04 15.35 -0.34
N VAL A 567 17.79 14.46 0.28
CA VAL A 567 17.29 13.20 0.85
C VAL A 567 17.49 13.24 2.36
N THR A 568 16.43 13.00 3.13
CA THR A 568 16.45 13.06 4.60
C THR A 568 15.93 11.77 5.22
N THR A 569 16.44 11.41 6.40
CA THR A 569 16.05 10.19 7.15
C THR A 569 15.90 10.46 8.64
N GLY A 570 15.25 9.54 9.35
CA GLY A 570 14.62 9.84 10.64
C GLY A 570 13.22 10.40 10.44
N ALA A 571 12.44 10.49 11.53
CA ALA A 571 11.01 10.84 11.49
C ALA A 571 10.77 11.90 10.41
N VAL A 572 10.13 11.50 9.32
CA VAL A 572 9.76 12.40 8.23
C VAL A 572 9.07 13.55 8.94
N VAL A 573 9.60 14.77 8.71
CA VAL A 573 8.92 15.99 9.13
C VAL A 573 7.51 15.80 8.62
N SER A 574 6.58 15.60 9.57
CA SER A 574 5.19 15.41 9.25
C SER A 574 4.84 16.44 8.18
N THR A 575 4.12 16.04 7.12
CA THR A 575 3.50 17.03 6.21
C THR A 575 2.61 18.01 6.97
N CYS A 576 2.34 17.69 8.23
CA CYS A 576 1.73 18.47 9.28
C CYS A 576 2.72 19.40 10.00
N SER A 577 2.25 20.55 10.48
CA SER A 577 3.12 21.46 11.24
C SER A 577 3.59 20.85 12.57
N ALA A 578 4.80 21.19 13.00
CA ALA A 578 5.28 20.92 14.38
C ALA A 578 4.53 21.75 15.46
N SER A 579 3.63 22.64 15.04
CA SER A 579 2.78 23.40 15.95
C SER A 579 1.83 22.47 16.72
N THR A 580 1.53 22.83 17.96
CA THR A 580 0.54 22.15 18.80
C THR A 580 -0.63 23.09 19.06
N LEU A 581 -1.86 22.59 18.95
CA LEU A 581 -3.07 23.34 19.33
C LEU A 581 -3.66 22.80 20.64
N THR A 582 -4.46 23.62 21.30
CA THR A 582 -5.21 23.26 22.52
C THR A 582 -6.69 23.39 22.26
N LEU A 583 -7.50 22.44 22.72
CA LEU A 583 -8.95 22.48 22.55
C LEU A 583 -9.65 23.32 23.63
N PRO A 584 -10.75 24.03 23.29
CA PRO A 584 -11.32 24.15 21.94
C PRO A 584 -10.48 25.05 21.02
N TYR A 585 -10.46 24.74 19.73
CA TYR A 585 -9.70 25.46 18.71
C TYR A 585 -10.60 25.91 17.57
N THR A 586 -10.37 27.10 17.02
CA THR A 586 -11.12 27.63 15.88
C THR A 586 -10.16 28.32 14.91
N GLU A 587 -10.43 28.22 13.60
CA GLU A 587 -9.58 28.76 12.55
C GLU A 587 -10.39 29.24 11.34
N SER A 588 -10.25 30.53 10.99
CA SER A 588 -10.88 31.17 9.83
C SER A 588 -9.90 31.49 8.71
N PHE A 589 -8.61 31.17 8.88
CA PHE A 589 -7.54 31.38 7.90
C PHE A 589 -7.27 32.83 7.49
N GLU A 590 -7.92 33.83 8.07
CA GLU A 590 -7.74 35.24 7.71
C GLU A 590 -6.33 35.77 8.01
N THR A 591 -5.64 35.18 8.99
CA THR A 591 -4.29 35.61 9.41
C THR A 591 -3.15 34.70 8.95
N GLY A 592 -3.44 33.74 8.06
CA GLY A 592 -2.48 32.74 7.59
C GLY A 592 -3.05 31.32 7.73
N THR A 593 -2.19 30.31 7.59
CA THR A 593 -2.62 28.91 7.79
C THR A 593 -2.57 28.48 9.26
N ASN A 594 -1.94 29.27 10.15
CA ASN A 594 -1.92 29.05 11.60
C ASN A 594 -1.54 27.62 12.02
N GLY A 595 -0.59 27.02 11.30
CA GLY A 595 -0.08 25.67 11.55
C GLY A 595 -0.82 24.56 10.81
N TRP A 596 -1.86 24.88 10.05
CA TRP A 596 -2.33 23.99 8.99
C TRP A 596 -1.29 23.96 7.88
N ALA A 597 -0.78 22.76 7.62
CA ALA A 597 0.31 22.56 6.67
C ALA A 597 -0.24 21.91 5.40
N SER A 598 0.06 22.53 4.27
CA SER A 598 -0.24 21.97 2.95
C SER A 598 0.67 20.74 2.73
N GLY A 599 0.09 19.68 2.21
CA GLY A 599 0.83 18.49 1.81
C GLY A 599 1.45 18.59 0.41
N GLY A 600 1.20 19.68 -0.35
CA GLY A 600 1.81 19.89 -1.67
C GLY A 600 1.06 20.85 -2.60
N THR A 601 1.29 20.69 -3.90
CA THR A 601 0.89 21.61 -4.99
C THR A 601 -0.61 21.73 -5.21
N ASP A 602 -1.40 20.77 -4.71
CA ASP A 602 -2.85 20.74 -4.84
C ASP A 602 -3.57 21.11 -3.55
N ALA A 603 -2.83 21.70 -2.60
CA ALA A 603 -3.35 22.25 -1.37
C ALA A 603 -2.75 23.64 -1.15
N SER A 604 -3.57 24.70 -1.22
CA SER A 604 -3.10 26.07 -1.02
C SER A 604 -4.11 26.93 -0.29
N ARG A 605 -3.61 27.87 0.52
CA ARG A 605 -4.46 28.91 1.11
C ARG A 605 -4.71 29.98 0.06
N ILE A 606 -5.97 30.21 -0.28
CA ILE A 606 -6.35 31.08 -1.40
C ILE A 606 -7.08 32.31 -0.89
N ASN A 607 -6.79 33.48 -1.48
CA ASN A 607 -7.62 34.68 -1.36
C ASN A 607 -8.73 34.60 -2.41
N ASN A 608 -9.92 34.15 -2.02
CA ASN A 608 -11.08 34.11 -2.89
C ASN A 608 -12.34 34.39 -2.05
N PRO A 609 -12.74 35.66 -1.92
CA PRO A 609 -13.89 36.05 -1.09
C PRO A 609 -15.22 35.47 -1.58
N THR A 610 -15.28 35.01 -2.84
CA THR A 610 -16.48 34.35 -3.38
C THR A 610 -16.65 32.96 -2.78
N ASN A 611 -15.55 32.22 -2.60
CA ASN A 611 -15.57 30.82 -2.19
C ASN A 611 -15.04 30.61 -0.75
N SER A 612 -14.75 31.69 -0.03
CA SER A 612 -14.40 31.66 1.39
C SER A 612 -15.65 32.05 2.18
N PHE A 613 -15.94 31.30 3.24
CA PHE A 613 -17.16 31.49 4.01
C PHE A 613 -17.06 32.74 4.89
N ASP A 614 -15.91 32.97 5.51
CA ASP A 614 -15.60 34.20 6.23
C ASP A 614 -14.63 35.06 5.41
N ASN A 615 -14.93 36.36 5.31
CA ASN A 615 -14.16 37.40 4.60
C ASN A 615 -13.52 36.96 3.27
N ASP A 616 -12.22 36.64 3.26
CA ASP A 616 -11.40 36.62 2.04
C ASP A 616 -10.62 35.31 1.83
N TYR A 617 -10.29 34.54 2.87
CA TYR A 617 -9.32 33.45 2.79
C TYR A 617 -9.84 32.09 3.25
N SER A 618 -9.50 31.04 2.49
CA SER A 618 -9.82 29.64 2.82
C SER A 618 -8.69 28.69 2.39
N LEU A 619 -8.75 27.44 2.84
CA LEU A 619 -7.87 26.36 2.39
C LEU A 619 -8.49 25.65 1.19
N MET A 620 -7.87 25.74 0.03
CA MET A 620 -8.31 25.04 -1.18
C MET A 620 -7.52 23.73 -1.35
N ILE A 621 -8.24 22.62 -1.53
CA ILE A 621 -7.70 21.33 -1.96
C ILE A 621 -8.34 20.91 -3.29
N ARG A 622 -7.59 20.18 -4.12
CA ARG A 622 -8.08 19.71 -5.43
C ARG A 622 -7.39 18.42 -5.89
N SER A 623 -7.93 17.78 -6.94
CA SER A 623 -7.39 16.56 -7.54
C SER A 623 -7.17 15.40 -6.56
N ASN A 624 -6.62 14.28 -7.04
CA ASN A 624 -6.30 13.09 -6.27
C ASN A 624 -4.79 12.81 -6.22
N SER A 625 -4.00 13.84 -5.88
CA SER A 625 -2.53 13.78 -5.82
C SER A 625 -1.99 13.23 -4.49
N GLY A 626 -2.75 12.38 -3.81
CA GLY A 626 -2.36 11.77 -2.52
C GLY A 626 -2.11 12.82 -1.42
N ASN A 627 -0.90 12.86 -0.85
CA ASN A 627 -0.58 13.85 0.19
C ASN A 627 -0.61 15.29 -0.36
N ALA A 628 -0.31 15.50 -1.64
CA ALA A 628 -0.25 16.83 -2.23
C ALA A 628 -1.60 17.54 -2.31
N SER A 629 -2.72 16.80 -2.25
CA SER A 629 -4.09 17.31 -2.26
C SER A 629 -4.69 17.45 -0.85
N SER A 630 -3.86 17.71 0.17
CA SER A 630 -4.31 17.71 1.56
C SER A 630 -3.80 18.87 2.42
N PHE A 631 -4.57 19.22 3.44
CA PHE A 631 -4.14 20.06 4.55
C PHE A 631 -4.16 19.27 5.85
N CYS A 632 -3.04 19.27 6.56
CA CYS A 632 -2.90 18.61 7.85
C CYS A 632 -2.90 19.62 9.01
N SER A 633 -3.61 19.31 10.09
CA SER A 633 -3.71 20.14 11.28
C SER A 633 -2.40 20.18 12.09
N PRO A 634 -2.22 21.18 12.96
CA PRO A 634 -1.31 21.08 14.11
C PRO A 634 -1.58 19.83 14.96
N SER A 635 -0.58 19.40 15.73
CA SER A 635 -0.70 18.28 16.67
C SER A 635 -1.58 18.68 17.84
N MET A 636 -2.30 17.73 18.42
CA MET A 636 -3.18 18.00 19.57
C MET A 636 -3.20 16.83 20.55
N ASP A 637 -3.25 17.15 21.83
CA ASP A 637 -3.51 16.17 22.88
C ASP A 637 -5.00 16.07 23.13
N ILE A 638 -5.58 14.92 22.78
CA ILE A 638 -6.99 14.63 23.01
C ILE A 638 -7.22 13.46 23.97
N THR A 639 -6.18 12.99 24.66
CA THR A 639 -6.25 11.82 25.55
C THR A 639 -7.24 11.96 26.71
N SER A 640 -7.57 13.19 27.10
CA SER A 640 -8.51 13.47 28.19
C SER A 640 -9.98 13.52 27.77
N TYR A 641 -10.28 13.45 26.47
CA TYR A 641 -11.63 13.55 25.95
C TYR A 641 -12.21 12.18 25.64
N ASP A 642 -13.52 12.05 25.75
CA ASP A 642 -14.26 10.84 25.34
C ASP A 642 -14.81 10.98 23.92
N LYS A 643 -15.04 12.22 23.47
CA LYS A 643 -15.54 12.59 22.14
C LYS A 643 -14.80 13.83 21.62
N VAL A 644 -14.49 13.87 20.33
CA VAL A 644 -13.92 15.03 19.64
C VAL A 644 -14.72 15.33 18.38
N ASP A 645 -15.14 16.58 18.22
CA ASP A 645 -15.86 17.06 17.05
C ASP A 645 -14.96 17.96 16.20
N PHE A 646 -14.88 17.63 14.90
CA PHE A 646 -14.24 18.40 13.84
C PHE A 646 -15.33 19.03 12.96
N ASP A 647 -15.64 20.29 13.22
CA ASP A 647 -16.64 21.08 12.49
C ASP A 647 -15.95 22.00 11.49
N PHE A 648 -16.51 22.14 10.28
CA PHE A 648 -15.93 23.01 9.26
C PHE A 648 -16.97 23.43 8.23
N TYR A 649 -16.70 24.54 7.57
CA TYR A 649 -17.45 25.00 6.43
C TYR A 649 -16.69 24.67 5.16
N PHE A 650 -17.41 24.39 4.09
CA PHE A 650 -16.80 24.28 2.78
C PHE A 650 -17.74 24.65 1.63
N THR A 651 -17.16 24.97 0.49
CA THR A 651 -17.83 24.93 -0.82
C THR A 651 -17.02 24.05 -1.76
N ALA A 652 -17.70 23.25 -2.57
CA ALA A 652 -17.10 22.45 -3.63
C ALA A 652 -17.47 23.05 -5.00
N ILE A 653 -16.55 23.02 -5.96
CA ILE A 653 -16.72 23.61 -7.30
C ILE A 653 -16.24 22.61 -8.35
N ASN A 654 -17.01 22.47 -9.45
CA ASN A 654 -16.81 21.55 -10.57
C ASN A 654 -16.92 20.04 -10.26
N PHE A 655 -17.25 19.65 -9.03
CA PHE A 655 -17.37 18.23 -8.70
C PHE A 655 -18.43 17.52 -9.55
N GLU A 656 -18.10 16.32 -10.03
CA GLU A 656 -19.03 15.42 -10.69
C GLU A 656 -19.67 14.40 -9.73
N GLN A 657 -20.68 13.70 -10.22
CA GLN A 657 -21.38 12.66 -9.46
C GLN A 657 -20.40 11.58 -8.97
N ASP A 658 -20.53 11.21 -7.70
CA ASP A 658 -19.74 10.20 -6.98
C ASP A 658 -18.28 10.59 -6.69
N GLU A 659 -17.90 11.85 -6.91
CA GLU A 659 -16.58 12.34 -6.54
C GLU A 659 -16.45 12.62 -5.03
N LEU A 660 -15.23 12.46 -4.51
CA LEU A 660 -15.02 12.34 -3.06
C LEU A 660 -13.99 13.34 -2.53
N PHE A 661 -14.21 13.76 -1.29
CA PHE A 661 -13.12 14.23 -0.42
C PHE A 661 -13.26 13.62 0.99
N TYR A 662 -12.17 13.63 1.74
CA TYR A 662 -12.08 12.94 3.02
C TYR A 662 -11.69 13.88 4.15
N VAL A 663 -12.23 13.59 5.33
CA VAL A 663 -11.62 13.98 6.61
C VAL A 663 -11.00 12.72 7.22
N GLU A 664 -9.73 12.82 7.57
CA GLU A 664 -8.90 11.73 8.07
C GLU A 664 -8.35 12.08 9.45
N TYR A 665 -8.08 11.05 10.25
CA TYR A 665 -7.57 11.14 11.61
C TYR A 665 -6.29 10.29 11.75
N SER A 666 -5.34 10.80 12.53
CA SER A 666 -4.11 10.10 12.91
C SER A 666 -3.93 10.16 14.42
N ASP A 667 -3.54 9.03 15.02
CA ASP A 667 -3.14 8.91 16.43
C ASP A 667 -1.62 8.81 16.62
N ASP A 668 -0.84 8.91 15.54
CA ASP A 668 0.61 8.70 15.50
C ASP A 668 1.39 9.86 14.84
N ASP A 669 0.94 11.09 15.11
CA ASP A 669 1.51 12.36 14.63
C ASP A 669 1.49 12.55 13.11
N GLY A 670 0.56 11.91 12.42
CA GLY A 670 0.39 11.98 10.97
C GLY A 670 1.21 10.94 10.19
N THR A 671 1.73 9.91 10.86
CA THR A 671 2.48 8.81 10.23
C THR A 671 1.52 7.87 9.48
N THR A 672 0.38 7.53 10.09
CA THR A 672 -0.70 6.77 9.49
C THR A 672 -2.02 7.53 9.59
N TRP A 673 -2.90 7.30 8.61
CA TRP A 673 -4.17 8.01 8.48
C TRP A 673 -5.32 7.03 8.34
N THR A 674 -6.36 7.24 9.14
CA THR A 674 -7.65 6.54 9.05
C THR A 674 -8.69 7.50 8.51
N ILE A 675 -9.50 7.07 7.54
CA ILE A 675 -10.62 7.87 7.03
C ILE A 675 -11.68 7.95 8.12
N ALA A 676 -11.92 9.16 8.64
CA ALA A 676 -12.94 9.43 9.64
C ALA A 676 -14.31 9.67 9.00
N LYS A 677 -14.34 10.35 7.84
CA LYS A 677 -15.55 10.56 7.05
C LYS A 677 -15.22 10.75 5.57
N ILE A 678 -16.05 10.16 4.72
CA ILE A 678 -16.11 10.41 3.27
C ILE A 678 -17.26 11.38 3.02
N PHE A 679 -17.00 12.40 2.19
CA PHE A 679 -18.00 13.30 1.65
C PHE A 679 -18.09 13.06 0.14
N GLU A 680 -19.30 12.79 -0.34
CA GLU A 680 -19.57 12.42 -1.73
C GLU A 680 -20.38 13.50 -2.44
N ALA A 681 -20.00 13.85 -3.67
CA ALA A 681 -20.73 14.77 -4.53
C ALA A 681 -21.91 14.07 -5.20
N GLY A 682 -23.07 14.73 -5.22
CA GLY A 682 -24.24 14.24 -5.93
C GLY A 682 -25.38 15.25 -5.91
N ASP A 683 -26.53 14.89 -6.45
CA ASP A 683 -27.72 15.75 -6.38
C ASP A 683 -28.21 15.87 -4.91
N VAL A 684 -28.35 17.08 -4.35
CA VAL A 684 -28.76 17.27 -2.92
C VAL A 684 -29.96 18.20 -2.65
N GLU A 685 -30.34 19.09 -3.57
CA GLU A 685 -31.52 19.96 -3.39
C GLU A 685 -32.53 19.78 -4.54
N GLY A 686 -33.81 19.54 -4.22
CA GLY A 686 -34.90 19.48 -5.21
C GLY A 686 -34.85 18.30 -6.21
N ALA A 687 -33.92 17.36 -6.03
CA ALA A 687 -33.79 16.17 -6.87
C ALA A 687 -34.81 15.08 -6.51
N SER A 688 -35.16 14.24 -7.48
CA SER A 688 -36.05 13.09 -7.27
C SER A 688 -35.38 11.91 -6.56
N ASP A 689 -34.05 11.93 -6.47
CA ASP A 689 -33.19 10.90 -5.87
C ASP A 689 -31.92 11.62 -5.42
N VAL A 690 -31.71 11.74 -4.11
CA VAL A 690 -30.57 12.43 -3.54
C VAL A 690 -29.40 11.46 -3.46
N ARG A 691 -28.23 11.87 -3.93
CA ARG A 691 -27.08 10.99 -4.13
C ARG A 691 -25.75 11.56 -3.65
N GLY A 692 -25.77 12.53 -2.72
CA GLY A 692 -24.54 13.16 -2.23
C GLY A 692 -24.68 13.89 -0.89
N ASP A 693 -23.54 14.17 -0.27
CA ASP A 693 -23.41 15.02 0.90
C ASP A 693 -23.39 16.53 0.54
N PHE A 694 -23.02 16.85 -0.70
CA PHE A 694 -22.99 18.20 -1.28
C PHE A 694 -23.27 18.16 -2.80
N ASP A 695 -23.70 19.29 -3.36
CA ASP A 695 -24.22 19.38 -4.73
C ASP A 695 -23.12 19.36 -5.81
N ILE A 696 -23.40 18.76 -6.96
CA ILE A 696 -22.58 18.82 -8.20
C ILE A 696 -22.78 20.14 -8.98
N ASN A 697 -23.70 20.99 -8.53
CA ASN A 697 -23.98 22.28 -9.14
C ASN A 697 -22.73 23.17 -9.10
N ASN A 698 -22.39 23.74 -10.26
CA ASN A 698 -21.21 24.59 -10.41
C ASN A 698 -21.41 26.04 -9.90
N SER A 699 -22.15 26.19 -8.81
CA SER A 699 -22.41 27.45 -8.12
C SER A 699 -21.86 27.37 -6.71
N THR A 700 -21.37 28.48 -6.17
CA THR A 700 -20.91 28.53 -4.78
C THR A 700 -22.09 28.28 -3.83
N ILE A 701 -22.04 27.14 -3.14
CA ILE A 701 -22.98 26.75 -2.09
C ILE A 701 -22.12 26.34 -0.89
N PHE A 702 -22.36 26.99 0.25
CA PHE A 702 -21.64 26.67 1.47
C PHE A 702 -22.38 25.60 2.26
N TYR A 703 -21.62 24.64 2.77
CA TYR A 703 -22.08 23.57 3.64
C TYR A 703 -21.35 23.67 4.97
N ASN A 704 -22.04 23.44 6.08
CA ASN A 704 -21.41 23.16 7.37
C ASN A 704 -21.55 21.67 7.68
N LYS A 705 -20.44 20.98 7.97
CA LYS A 705 -20.46 19.58 8.37
C LYS A 705 -19.59 19.36 9.60
N THR A 706 -19.96 18.33 10.38
CA THR A 706 -19.19 17.88 11.53
C THR A 706 -18.81 16.42 11.37
N VAL A 707 -17.55 16.12 11.66
CA VAL A 707 -17.02 14.76 11.82
C VAL A 707 -16.76 14.52 13.30
N THR A 708 -17.37 13.47 13.85
CA THR A 708 -17.31 13.17 15.28
C THR A 708 -16.51 11.89 15.49
N LEU A 709 -15.48 11.97 16.32
CA LEU A 709 -14.71 10.82 16.77
C LEU A 709 -15.10 10.47 18.20
N GLN A 710 -15.37 9.19 18.45
CA GLN A 710 -15.56 8.65 19.79
C GLN A 710 -14.29 7.88 20.20
N SER A 711 -13.87 8.03 21.45
CA SER A 711 -12.74 7.28 22.02
C SER A 711 -12.96 5.76 22.07
N THR A 712 -14.21 5.31 21.92
CA THR A 712 -14.56 3.88 21.79
C THR A 712 -14.24 3.32 20.40
N ASP A 713 -14.19 4.19 19.39
CA ASP A 713 -14.04 3.82 17.98
C ASP A 713 -12.64 4.18 17.45
N TYR A 714 -11.99 5.17 18.07
CA TYR A 714 -10.66 5.66 17.71
C TYR A 714 -9.74 5.70 18.93
N THR A 715 -8.46 5.36 18.73
CA THR A 715 -7.42 5.57 19.73
C THR A 715 -7.12 7.08 19.82
N PHE A 716 -7.31 7.68 20.99
CA PHE A 716 -6.93 9.08 21.25
C PHE A 716 -5.51 9.15 21.81
N SER A 717 -4.69 10.05 21.26
CA SER A 717 -3.29 10.20 21.65
C SER A 717 -2.93 11.65 21.95
N SER A 718 -1.72 11.86 22.48
CA SER A 718 -1.21 13.20 22.83
C SER A 718 -0.72 13.98 21.61
N ASN A 719 -0.66 13.32 20.46
CA ASN A 719 -0.10 13.77 19.19
C ASN A 719 -1.08 13.48 18.05
N SER A 720 -2.38 13.55 18.34
CA SER A 720 -3.43 13.33 17.35
C SER A 720 -3.43 14.43 16.29
N ARG A 721 -3.93 14.12 15.10
CA ARG A 721 -4.09 15.09 13.99
C ARG A 721 -5.32 14.81 13.15
N PHE A 722 -5.83 15.87 12.53
CA PHE A 722 -6.80 15.80 11.44
C PHE A 722 -6.15 16.18 10.11
N ARG A 723 -6.66 15.62 9.03
CA ARG A 723 -6.32 16.01 7.66
C ARG A 723 -7.56 16.06 6.80
N VAL A 724 -7.66 17.05 5.93
CA VAL A 724 -8.66 17.08 4.87
C VAL A 724 -7.96 16.85 3.55
N ARG A 725 -8.45 15.92 2.73
CA ARG A 725 -7.79 15.49 1.49
C ARG A 725 -8.78 15.30 0.35
N SER A 726 -8.45 15.84 -0.81
CA SER A 726 -9.26 15.67 -2.01
C SER A 726 -8.95 14.33 -2.66
N ALA A 727 -9.99 13.73 -3.25
CA ALA A 727 -9.90 12.54 -4.09
C ALA A 727 -10.68 12.72 -5.40
N ALA A 728 -10.92 13.97 -5.78
CA ALA A 728 -11.60 14.35 -7.01
C ALA A 728 -10.76 14.02 -8.24
N SER A 729 -11.41 13.85 -9.38
CA SER A 729 -10.82 13.24 -10.57
C SER A 729 -10.02 14.21 -11.44
N ASP A 730 -10.24 15.52 -11.31
CA ASP A 730 -9.55 16.58 -12.04
C ASP A 730 -8.97 17.67 -11.10
N ALA A 731 -8.00 18.42 -11.61
CA ALA A 731 -7.45 19.61 -10.99
C ALA A 731 -8.41 20.83 -11.04
N THR A 732 -9.53 20.74 -11.74
CA THR A 732 -10.59 21.75 -11.68
C THR A 732 -11.53 21.58 -10.49
N ASP A 733 -11.47 20.44 -9.82
CA ASP A 733 -12.43 20.07 -8.79
C ASP A 733 -11.87 20.51 -7.45
N MET A 734 -12.45 21.59 -6.93
CA MET A 734 -11.86 22.34 -5.81
C MET A 734 -12.80 22.33 -4.63
N VAL A 735 -12.27 21.96 -3.47
CA VAL A 735 -12.95 22.13 -2.17
C VAL A 735 -12.25 23.25 -1.43
N TYR A 736 -13.01 24.28 -1.07
CA TYR A 736 -12.56 25.40 -0.25
C TYR A 736 -13.07 25.18 1.17
N ILE A 737 -12.17 24.99 2.12
CA ILE A 737 -12.43 24.68 3.53
C ILE A 737 -12.15 25.92 4.36
N ASP A 738 -13.06 26.24 5.26
CA ASP A 738 -13.03 27.45 6.06
C ASP A 738 -13.69 27.24 7.44
N ASN A 739 -13.46 28.18 8.36
CA ASN A 739 -14.06 28.22 9.70
C ASN A 739 -14.05 26.86 10.42
N ILE A 740 -12.87 26.24 10.50
CA ILE A 740 -12.68 24.99 11.23
C ILE A 740 -12.85 25.24 12.73
N SER A 741 -13.57 24.36 13.42
CA SER A 741 -13.68 24.32 14.87
C SER A 741 -13.46 22.89 15.35
N ILE A 742 -12.54 22.72 16.30
CA ILE A 742 -12.28 21.42 16.93
C ILE A 742 -12.60 21.54 18.42
N THR A 743 -13.44 20.64 18.91
CA THR A 743 -13.88 20.67 20.31
C THR A 743 -13.83 19.27 20.92
N GLY A 744 -13.34 19.16 22.15
CA GLY A 744 -13.27 17.91 22.89
C GLY A 744 -14.25 17.92 24.05
N VAL A 745 -14.93 16.80 24.28
CA VAL A 745 -15.87 16.59 25.38
C VAL A 745 -15.39 15.42 26.23
N THR A 746 -15.24 15.65 27.53
CA THR A 746 -15.07 14.59 28.53
C THR A 746 -16.44 14.28 29.11
N TYR A 747 -16.84 13.02 29.08
CA TYR A 747 -18.14 12.61 29.56
C TYR A 747 -18.25 12.76 31.07
N SER A 748 -19.23 13.55 31.51
CA SER A 748 -19.57 13.67 32.91
C SER A 748 -20.33 12.44 33.41
N ASN A 749 -20.14 12.10 34.68
CA ASN A 749 -21.03 11.19 35.39
C ASN A 749 -21.98 12.03 36.26
N PRO A 750 -23.24 12.24 35.82
CA PRO A 750 -24.16 13.13 36.51
C PRO A 750 -24.42 12.62 37.94
N THR A 751 -24.37 13.52 38.91
CA THR A 751 -24.66 13.24 40.34
C THR A 751 -26.08 13.60 40.75
N ILE A 752 -26.78 14.31 39.87
CA ILE A 752 -28.20 14.67 39.93
C ILE A 752 -28.82 14.36 38.57
N GLY A 753 -30.09 14.00 38.52
CA GLY A 753 -30.76 13.61 37.27
C GLY A 753 -32.28 13.71 37.38
N PRO A 754 -33.05 13.76 36.29
CA PRO A 754 -34.52 13.87 36.33
C PRO A 754 -35.14 12.82 37.26
N GLY A 755 -35.93 13.24 38.26
CA GLY A 755 -36.49 12.32 39.26
C GLY A 755 -35.45 11.53 40.08
N GLY A 756 -34.22 12.04 40.22
CA GLY A 756 -33.11 11.35 40.89
C GLY A 756 -32.47 10.23 40.05
N VAL A 757 -32.81 10.11 38.77
CA VAL A 757 -32.32 9.05 37.90
C VAL A 757 -31.09 9.52 37.14
N THR A 758 -29.91 9.04 37.53
CA THR A 758 -28.62 9.36 36.87
C THR A 758 -28.09 8.19 36.03
N ASN A 759 -28.55 6.97 36.31
CA ASN A 759 -28.12 5.78 35.58
C ASN A 759 -28.61 5.86 34.14
N ASP A 760 -27.66 5.77 33.21
CA ASP A 760 -27.88 5.80 31.77
C ASP A 760 -28.35 7.14 31.21
N LEU A 761 -28.29 8.22 31.99
CA LEU A 761 -28.62 9.57 31.54
C LEU A 761 -27.55 10.05 30.56
N ASP A 762 -27.91 10.17 29.28
CA ASP A 762 -26.99 10.51 28.19
C ASP A 762 -27.17 11.96 27.71
N LEU A 763 -28.41 12.46 27.68
CA LEU A 763 -28.76 13.85 27.36
C LEU A 763 -29.77 14.37 28.37
N TRP A 764 -29.54 15.58 28.86
CA TRP A 764 -30.44 16.34 29.71
C TRP A 764 -30.32 17.84 29.44
N LEU A 765 -31.10 18.32 28.48
CA LEU A 765 -31.21 19.74 28.15
C LEU A 765 -32.37 20.34 28.93
N ARG A 766 -32.13 21.38 29.75
CA ARG A 766 -33.18 22.05 30.53
C ARG A 766 -33.06 23.57 30.43
N ALA A 767 -34.15 24.25 30.10
CA ALA A 767 -34.11 25.69 29.80
C ALA A 767 -33.85 26.55 31.05
N ASP A 768 -34.13 26.03 32.24
CA ASP A 768 -33.80 26.69 33.51
C ASP A 768 -32.31 26.62 33.88
N ARG A 769 -31.51 25.87 33.11
CA ARG A 769 -30.05 25.80 33.18
C ARG A 769 -29.45 25.76 31.77
N PHE A 770 -29.88 26.66 30.88
CA PHE A 770 -29.49 26.58 29.47
C PHE A 770 -27.97 26.76 29.23
N ASP A 771 -27.26 27.44 30.13
CA ASP A 771 -25.79 27.57 30.16
C ASP A 771 -25.12 26.55 31.13
N GLY A 772 -25.90 25.58 31.62
CA GLY A 772 -25.52 24.58 32.61
C GLY A 772 -25.72 25.01 34.07
N THR A 773 -25.88 26.30 34.38
CA THR A 773 -25.83 26.78 35.78
C THR A 773 -26.85 27.85 36.16
N THR A 774 -27.35 28.65 35.22
CA THR A 774 -28.21 29.81 35.49
C THR A 774 -29.43 29.88 34.56
N VAL A 775 -30.36 30.76 34.92
CA VAL A 775 -31.46 31.17 34.06
C VAL A 775 -31.00 32.29 33.13
N GLY A 776 -31.39 32.24 31.87
CA GLY A 776 -31.02 33.22 30.86
C GLY A 776 -31.84 34.51 30.91
N THR A 777 -31.56 35.41 29.97
CA THR A 777 -32.29 36.66 29.77
C THR A 777 -33.37 36.45 28.71
N ASP A 778 -34.63 36.80 29.01
CA ASP A 778 -35.72 36.72 28.05
C ASP A 778 -35.38 37.49 26.76
N GLY A 779 -35.58 36.83 25.60
CA GLY A 779 -35.29 37.37 24.28
C GLY A 779 -33.86 37.17 23.77
N SER A 780 -32.95 36.56 24.54
CA SER A 780 -31.60 36.26 24.06
C SER A 780 -31.60 35.10 23.05
N LEU A 781 -30.73 35.17 22.04
CA LEU A 781 -30.47 34.06 21.13
C LEU A 781 -29.75 32.92 21.86
N VAL A 782 -30.12 31.69 21.56
CA VAL A 782 -29.52 30.47 22.12
C VAL A 782 -28.55 29.88 21.13
N THR A 783 -27.27 30.22 21.28
CA THR A 783 -26.18 29.64 20.47
C THR A 783 -25.77 28.24 20.96
N ALA A 784 -26.00 27.96 22.25
CA ALA A 784 -25.77 26.67 22.87
C ALA A 784 -26.77 26.42 24.00
N TRP A 785 -27.25 25.18 24.08
CA TRP A 785 -28.00 24.63 25.19
C TRP A 785 -27.17 23.51 25.80
N ILE A 786 -26.58 23.80 26.96
CA ILE A 786 -25.62 22.92 27.63
C ILE A 786 -26.31 21.70 28.22
N ASP A 787 -25.67 20.55 28.05
CA ASP A 787 -26.15 19.27 28.56
C ASP A 787 -25.77 19.07 30.04
N ASN A 788 -26.78 18.75 30.86
CA ASN A 788 -26.61 18.39 32.26
C ASN A 788 -26.39 16.89 32.50
N GLY A 789 -26.38 16.08 31.43
CA GLY A 789 -26.11 14.64 31.42
C GLY A 789 -24.61 14.34 31.25
N ARG A 790 -24.21 13.88 30.06
CA ARG A 790 -22.82 13.46 29.76
C ARG A 790 -21.98 14.54 29.09
N GLY A 791 -22.57 15.63 28.60
CA GLY A 791 -21.86 16.72 27.90
C GLY A 791 -22.17 16.78 26.40
N ASN A 792 -23.32 16.25 25.98
CA ASN A 792 -23.82 16.27 24.61
C ASN A 792 -24.60 17.55 24.30
N ASP A 793 -23.93 18.70 24.41
CA ASP A 793 -24.54 20.03 24.22
C ASP A 793 -25.22 20.18 22.86
N ALA A 794 -26.34 20.91 22.84
CA ALA A 794 -27.03 21.34 21.63
C ALA A 794 -26.47 22.70 21.19
N ARG A 795 -26.04 22.85 19.94
CA ARG A 795 -25.39 24.07 19.45
C ARG A 795 -25.96 24.51 18.11
N THR A 796 -26.00 25.82 17.88
CA THR A 796 -26.29 26.38 16.56
C THR A 796 -25.09 26.20 15.64
N LYS A 797 -25.34 26.07 14.33
CA LYS A 797 -24.29 25.89 13.32
C LYS A 797 -23.85 27.15 12.63
N ALA A 798 -24.70 28.17 12.55
CA ALA A 798 -24.37 29.46 11.96
C ALA A 798 -25.15 30.57 12.66
N THR A 799 -24.61 31.79 12.61
CA THR A 799 -25.30 32.96 13.16
C THR A 799 -26.61 33.20 12.40
N GLY A 800 -27.70 33.43 13.13
CA GLY A 800 -29.05 33.65 12.60
C GLY A 800 -29.98 32.43 12.76
N LEU A 801 -29.43 31.25 13.06
CA LEU A 801 -30.18 30.01 13.22
C LEU A 801 -30.64 29.77 14.67
N GLU A 802 -30.27 30.65 15.59
CA GLU A 802 -30.51 30.46 17.01
C GLU A 802 -32.01 30.57 17.36
N PRO A 803 -32.58 29.63 18.12
CA PRO A 803 -33.88 29.84 18.74
C PRO A 803 -33.79 30.89 19.85
N ILE A 804 -34.95 31.34 20.33
CA ILE A 804 -35.05 32.42 21.31
C ILE A 804 -35.24 31.85 22.72
N TYR A 805 -34.44 32.31 23.66
CA TYR A 805 -34.66 32.03 25.07
C TYR A 805 -35.87 32.82 25.59
N ARG A 806 -36.85 32.15 26.18
CA ARG A 806 -38.02 32.81 26.78
C ARG A 806 -38.06 32.58 28.28
N ASN A 807 -38.11 33.69 29.02
CA ASN A 807 -38.30 33.71 30.46
C ASN A 807 -39.22 34.87 30.87
N SER A 808 -40.49 34.80 30.45
CA SER A 808 -41.50 35.81 30.73
C SER A 808 -42.83 35.15 31.13
N THR A 809 -43.63 35.86 31.93
CA THR A 809 -44.94 35.36 32.42
C THR A 809 -45.86 34.89 31.29
N ALA A 810 -45.73 35.47 30.09
CA ALA A 810 -46.57 35.12 28.93
C ALA A 810 -46.11 33.86 28.17
N ARG A 811 -44.82 33.51 28.24
CA ARG A 811 -44.25 32.39 27.46
C ARG A 811 -43.80 31.21 28.34
N ASN A 812 -43.55 31.43 29.63
CA ASN A 812 -43.11 30.40 30.58
C ASN A 812 -44.14 29.29 30.75
N ILE A 813 -43.63 28.08 31.00
CA ILE A 813 -44.44 26.92 31.37
C ILE A 813 -44.32 26.74 32.87
N ASN A 814 -45.42 26.94 33.59
CA ASN A 814 -45.44 26.87 35.06
C ASN A 814 -44.28 27.65 35.71
N PHE A 815 -44.10 28.90 35.29
CA PHE A 815 -43.02 29.80 35.72
C PHE A 815 -41.59 29.38 35.33
N ASN A 816 -41.41 28.27 34.62
CA ASN A 816 -40.12 27.85 34.09
C ASN A 816 -39.88 28.41 32.68
N PRO A 817 -38.65 28.81 32.36
CA PRO A 817 -38.26 29.28 31.04
C PRO A 817 -38.32 28.14 30.00
N VAL A 818 -38.26 28.52 28.72
CA VAL A 818 -38.31 27.62 27.57
C VAL A 818 -37.40 28.10 26.44
N ILE A 819 -37.07 27.20 25.52
CA ILE A 819 -36.45 27.53 24.24
C ILE A 819 -37.55 27.57 23.17
N ASP A 820 -37.60 28.66 22.43
CA ASP A 820 -38.68 28.99 21.49
C ASP A 820 -38.16 28.91 20.05
N PHE A 821 -38.65 27.93 19.32
CA PHE A 821 -38.33 27.68 17.92
C PHE A 821 -39.41 28.32 17.07
N GLU A 822 -39.08 29.42 16.38
CA GLU A 822 -40.02 30.18 15.54
C GLU A 822 -39.81 29.84 14.05
N ASN A 823 -39.97 28.55 13.72
CA ASN A 823 -39.89 28.05 12.34
C ASN A 823 -41.20 28.29 11.57
N ASP A 824 -41.18 28.16 10.24
CA ASP A 824 -42.40 28.22 9.42
C ASP A 824 -43.02 26.81 9.27
N PRO A 825 -44.14 26.51 9.94
CA PRO A 825 -44.76 25.18 9.88
C PRO A 825 -45.48 24.90 8.55
N THR A 826 -45.44 25.84 7.60
CA THR A 826 -46.09 25.73 6.28
C THR A 826 -45.11 25.46 5.14
N THR A 827 -43.81 25.46 5.42
CA THR A 827 -42.76 25.15 4.45
C THR A 827 -41.75 24.18 5.03
N ALA A 828 -41.52 23.05 4.34
CA ALA A 828 -40.46 22.10 4.66
C ALA A 828 -39.67 21.83 3.37
N GLY A 829 -38.83 22.78 2.96
CA GLY A 829 -37.94 22.59 1.82
C GLY A 829 -36.81 21.62 2.16
N SER A 830 -36.25 20.96 1.14
CA SER A 830 -34.97 20.25 1.26
C SER A 830 -33.83 21.24 1.48
N ASP A 831 -32.96 20.97 2.45
CA ASP A 831 -31.73 21.72 2.71
C ASP A 831 -30.67 20.81 3.36
N MET A 832 -29.53 20.66 2.68
CA MET A 832 -28.35 19.93 3.19
C MET A 832 -27.18 20.85 3.55
N THR A 833 -27.37 22.18 3.45
CA THR A 833 -26.36 23.20 3.76
C THR A 833 -26.22 23.43 5.27
N TYR A 834 -27.33 23.31 6.00
CA TYR A 834 -27.45 23.55 7.45
C TYR A 834 -27.19 24.98 7.91
N ILE A 835 -27.27 25.95 6.98
CA ILE A 835 -26.94 27.36 7.25
C ILE A 835 -28.05 28.33 6.82
N ASP A 836 -29.25 27.85 6.48
CA ASP A 836 -30.37 28.73 6.13
C ASP A 836 -30.85 29.52 7.36
N PRO A 837 -30.78 30.86 7.36
CA PRO A 837 -31.16 31.68 8.50
C PRO A 837 -32.67 31.66 8.81
N ARG A 838 -33.51 31.10 7.92
CA ARG A 838 -34.93 30.87 8.20
C ARG A 838 -35.12 29.78 9.26
N ASP A 839 -34.19 28.85 9.36
CA ASP A 839 -34.27 27.73 10.29
C ASP A 839 -33.85 28.15 11.69
N LYS A 840 -34.68 27.85 12.68
CA LYS A 840 -34.35 27.87 14.10
C LYS A 840 -34.00 26.44 14.49
N VAL A 841 -32.73 26.21 14.77
CA VAL A 841 -32.20 24.85 14.99
C VAL A 841 -31.08 24.83 16.05
N LEU A 842 -31.09 23.75 16.83
CA LEU A 842 -29.94 23.31 17.61
C LEU A 842 -29.58 21.87 17.24
N GLN A 843 -28.29 21.55 17.25
CA GLN A 843 -27.76 20.24 16.91
C GLN A 843 -26.75 19.76 17.95
N GLY A 844 -26.77 18.48 18.31
CA GLY A 844 -25.74 17.82 19.10
C GLY A 844 -25.15 16.62 18.35
N THR A 845 -23.88 16.32 18.59
CA THR A 845 -23.14 15.25 17.88
C THR A 845 -23.25 13.86 18.53
N GLY A 846 -23.91 13.77 19.67
CA GLY A 846 -24.24 12.56 20.42
C GLY A 846 -25.39 12.87 21.37
N GLY A 847 -25.95 11.87 22.04
CA GLY A 847 -27.00 12.06 23.04
C GLY A 847 -28.42 11.72 22.58
N PHE A 848 -28.65 11.34 21.32
CA PHE A 848 -29.91 10.70 20.93
C PHE A 848 -29.87 9.22 21.29
N ASN A 849 -30.80 8.76 22.13
CA ASN A 849 -30.97 7.35 22.44
C ASN A 849 -32.47 7.01 22.38
N SER A 850 -32.84 5.98 21.61
CA SER A 850 -34.25 5.63 21.41
C SER A 850 -34.89 4.88 22.58
N ASP A 851 -34.07 4.36 23.52
CA ASP A 851 -34.56 3.50 24.59
C ASP A 851 -35.59 4.15 25.50
N ASP A 852 -35.36 5.40 25.91
CA ASP A 852 -36.31 6.18 26.72
C ASP A 852 -36.04 7.69 26.55
N ILE A 853 -36.94 8.37 25.84
CA ILE A 853 -36.88 9.81 25.58
C ILE A 853 -38.03 10.49 26.32
N PHE A 854 -37.75 11.59 27.03
CA PHE A 854 -38.78 12.46 27.59
C PHE A 854 -38.58 13.88 27.07
N MET A 855 -39.67 14.52 26.66
CA MET A 855 -39.65 15.91 26.22
C MET A 855 -40.84 16.67 26.79
N VAL A 856 -40.59 17.87 27.33
CA VAL A 856 -41.64 18.81 27.71
C VAL A 856 -41.76 19.86 26.63
N VAL A 857 -42.89 19.86 25.93
CA VAL A 857 -43.06 20.58 24.67
C VAL A 857 -44.48 21.11 24.50
N ILE A 858 -44.60 22.21 23.76
CA ILE A 858 -45.85 22.75 23.25
C ILE A 858 -45.63 23.26 21.82
N PRO A 859 -46.27 22.63 20.81
CA PRO A 859 -46.37 23.21 19.48
C PRO A 859 -47.21 24.49 19.52
N ASP A 860 -46.75 25.54 18.82
CA ASP A 860 -47.53 26.77 18.65
C ASP A 860 -48.63 26.65 17.54
N PRO A 861 -48.46 25.88 16.43
CA PRO A 861 -49.53 25.66 15.46
C PRO A 861 -50.53 24.59 15.93
N VAL A 862 -51.75 24.66 15.39
CA VAL A 862 -52.79 23.64 15.66
C VAL A 862 -52.42 22.32 14.98
N ILE A 863 -52.07 21.32 15.78
CA ILE A 863 -51.74 19.99 15.24
C ILE A 863 -52.96 19.34 14.60
N SER A 864 -52.81 18.90 13.34
CA SER A 864 -53.82 18.17 12.58
C SER A 864 -53.16 17.34 11.48
N THR A 865 -53.91 16.44 10.86
CA THR A 865 -53.44 15.60 9.74
C THR A 865 -53.15 16.39 8.46
N ALA A 866 -53.40 17.70 8.44
CA ALA A 866 -53.21 18.57 7.27
C ALA A 866 -51.99 19.51 7.40
N ILE A 867 -51.33 19.54 8.56
CA ILE A 867 -50.09 20.28 8.74
C ILE A 867 -48.93 19.46 8.16
N LEU A 868 -47.93 20.15 7.62
CA LEU A 868 -46.68 19.50 7.21
C LEU A 868 -46.01 18.86 8.44
N PRO A 869 -45.14 17.84 8.24
CA PRO A 869 -44.31 17.29 9.29
C PRO A 869 -43.62 18.39 10.11
N LEU A 870 -43.77 18.36 11.43
CA LEU A 870 -43.05 19.23 12.34
C LEU A 870 -41.93 18.42 13.01
N ASP A 871 -40.75 18.44 12.40
CA ASP A 871 -39.55 17.74 12.85
C ASP A 871 -39.06 18.33 14.18
N THR A 872 -39.31 17.61 15.27
CA THR A 872 -39.15 18.17 16.61
C THR A 872 -37.82 17.74 17.24
N PHE A 873 -37.59 16.43 17.33
CA PHE A 873 -36.35 15.85 17.84
C PHE A 873 -35.98 14.63 17.02
N THR A 874 -35.00 14.82 16.16
CA THR A 874 -34.63 13.85 15.12
C THR A 874 -33.15 13.50 15.20
N SER A 875 -32.76 12.44 14.50
CA SER A 875 -31.45 11.81 14.51
C SER A 875 -31.14 11.19 13.15
N THR A 876 -29.87 10.83 12.94
CA THR A 876 -29.42 10.07 11.76
C THR A 876 -30.06 8.68 11.71
N ASP A 877 -30.29 8.18 10.50
CA ASP A 877 -30.77 6.82 10.23
C ASP A 877 -29.72 5.76 10.62
N PRO A 878 -30.04 4.82 11.54
CA PRO A 878 -29.12 3.74 11.91
C PRO A 878 -29.06 2.61 10.87
N THR A 879 -29.97 2.57 9.88
CA THR A 879 -30.14 1.48 8.92
C THR A 879 -29.44 1.71 7.57
N GLY A 880 -28.92 2.92 7.31
CA GLY A 880 -28.11 3.23 6.13
C GLY A 880 -28.01 4.74 5.83
N ASN A 881 -27.28 5.08 4.75
CA ASN A 881 -27.29 6.42 4.19
C ASN A 881 -28.52 6.56 3.29
N THR A 882 -29.62 7.04 3.87
CA THR A 882 -30.83 7.37 3.12
C THR A 882 -31.02 8.88 3.20
N PHE A 883 -31.40 9.46 2.07
CA PHE A 883 -31.54 10.90 1.91
C PHE A 883 -33.01 11.32 1.78
N ASP A 884 -33.94 10.49 2.29
CA ASP A 884 -35.37 10.75 2.16
C ASP A 884 -36.00 11.47 3.37
N GLU A 885 -37.31 11.75 3.24
CA GLU A 885 -38.18 12.59 4.07
C GLU A 885 -38.36 12.16 5.53
N ASP A 886 -38.42 10.86 5.81
CA ASP A 886 -38.66 10.40 7.18
C ASP A 886 -37.34 10.18 7.93
N VAL A 887 -37.04 11.08 8.84
CA VAL A 887 -35.80 11.04 9.61
C VAL A 887 -36.04 10.28 10.91
N THR A 888 -35.02 9.56 11.39
CA THR A 888 -35.12 8.83 12.66
C THR A 888 -35.47 9.79 13.80
N GLY A 889 -36.43 9.46 14.65
CA GLY A 889 -36.91 10.32 15.74
C GLY A 889 -38.40 10.59 15.64
N PHE A 890 -38.85 11.76 16.12
CA PHE A 890 -40.28 12.08 16.14
C PHE A 890 -40.65 13.50 15.77
N GLY A 891 -41.92 13.66 15.36
CA GLY A 891 -42.53 14.93 15.05
C GLY A 891 -44.06 14.89 15.08
N TYR A 892 -44.67 16.06 14.87
CA TYR A 892 -46.12 16.23 14.83
C TYR A 892 -46.66 16.35 13.40
N GLY A 893 -47.97 16.18 13.27
CA GLY A 893 -48.65 16.23 11.97
C GLY A 893 -48.54 14.92 11.21
N ASN A 894 -48.56 15.01 9.87
CA ASN A 894 -48.40 13.88 8.97
C ASN A 894 -46.92 13.47 8.84
N TYR A 895 -46.27 13.22 9.97
CA TYR A 895 -44.82 13.09 10.12
C TYR A 895 -44.17 12.05 9.20
N SER A 896 -44.75 10.85 9.11
CA SER A 896 -44.08 9.71 8.48
C SER A 896 -44.75 9.23 7.20
N GLN A 897 -45.89 9.81 6.80
CA GLN A 897 -46.76 9.39 5.67
C GLN A 897 -47.19 7.89 5.65
N ARG A 898 -46.70 7.04 6.55
CA ARG A 898 -46.95 5.58 6.67
C ARG A 898 -48.37 5.30 7.17
N PHE A 899 -48.97 6.28 7.86
CA PHE A 899 -50.25 6.11 8.54
C PHE A 899 -51.30 7.10 8.04
N THR A 900 -52.52 6.60 7.82
CA THR A 900 -53.67 7.48 7.56
C THR A 900 -54.10 8.17 8.85
N ASN A 901 -54.33 9.49 8.77
CA ASN A 901 -54.71 10.37 9.89
C ASN A 901 -53.66 10.51 11.00
N GLU A 902 -52.38 10.45 10.65
CA GLU A 902 -51.30 10.70 11.60
C GLU A 902 -51.33 12.12 12.16
N ASN A 903 -51.18 12.26 13.47
CA ASN A 903 -51.00 13.55 14.15
C ASN A 903 -49.67 13.64 14.92
N PHE A 904 -49.02 12.50 15.16
CA PHE A 904 -47.69 12.36 15.75
C PHE A 904 -47.11 11.02 15.33
N GLY A 905 -45.82 10.99 15.03
CA GLY A 905 -45.13 9.78 14.59
C GLY A 905 -43.74 9.70 15.19
N TYR A 906 -43.28 8.47 15.42
CA TYR A 906 -41.88 8.13 15.64
C TYR A 906 -41.42 7.19 14.53
N ALA A 907 -40.27 7.46 13.91
CA ALA A 907 -39.72 6.66 12.82
C ALA A 907 -38.27 6.23 13.10
N ILE A 908 -37.86 5.12 12.48
CA ILE A 908 -36.46 4.69 12.37
C ILE A 908 -36.22 4.36 10.90
N GLY A 909 -35.37 5.17 10.27
CA GLY A 909 -35.12 5.14 8.84
C GLY A 909 -36.23 5.71 7.96
N THR A 910 -35.91 5.85 6.67
CA THR A 910 -36.73 6.62 5.72
C THR A 910 -37.91 5.88 5.12
N SER A 911 -38.99 6.61 4.85
CA SER A 911 -40.14 6.12 4.12
C SER A 911 -41.02 7.23 3.57
N ASN A 912 -41.78 6.92 2.53
CA ASN A 912 -42.99 7.65 2.16
C ASN A 912 -44.22 6.69 2.09
N ALA A 913 -44.03 5.42 2.49
CA ALA A 913 -45.01 4.34 2.45
C ALA A 913 -44.49 3.07 3.15
N ALA A 914 -45.39 2.26 3.72
CA ALA A 914 -45.03 0.99 4.37
C ALA A 914 -44.05 0.11 3.54
N GLY A 915 -43.04 -0.45 4.20
CA GLY A 915 -42.00 -1.32 3.62
C GLY A 915 -40.60 -0.71 3.51
N ASN A 916 -40.43 0.55 3.92
CA ASN A 916 -39.14 1.25 3.97
C ASN A 916 -38.94 1.75 5.42
N GLY A 917 -38.27 0.99 6.28
CA GLY A 917 -38.01 1.41 7.65
C GLY A 917 -39.21 1.39 8.61
N TYR A 918 -38.91 1.48 9.90
CA TYR A 918 -39.86 1.28 11.00
C TYR A 918 -40.63 2.56 11.36
N GLY A 919 -41.89 2.42 11.78
CA GLY A 919 -42.66 3.55 12.32
C GLY A 919 -43.71 3.19 13.37
N ARG A 920 -43.94 4.10 14.32
CA ARG A 920 -45.03 4.06 15.32
C ARG A 920 -45.80 5.37 15.28
N GLY A 921 -47.10 5.31 15.07
CA GLY A 921 -47.94 6.48 14.85
C GLY A 921 -49.08 6.63 15.85
N VAL A 922 -49.57 7.86 15.97
CA VAL A 922 -50.79 8.24 16.71
C VAL A 922 -51.82 8.77 15.71
N THR A 923 -52.90 8.01 15.51
CA THR A 923 -53.95 8.36 14.53
C THR A 923 -55.25 8.85 15.16
N ASN A 924 -55.31 8.90 16.50
CA ASN A 924 -56.45 9.43 17.23
C ASN A 924 -56.47 10.97 17.19
N THR A 925 -57.34 11.53 16.35
CA THR A 925 -57.51 12.98 16.16
C THR A 925 -58.18 13.69 17.34
N ALA A 926 -58.64 12.97 18.38
CA ALA A 926 -59.19 13.57 19.59
C ALA A 926 -58.12 14.03 20.59
N ILE A 927 -56.86 13.62 20.41
CA ILE A 927 -55.76 14.03 21.28
C ILE A 927 -55.42 15.49 21.01
N ASN A 928 -55.42 16.30 22.06
CA ASN A 928 -55.09 17.72 21.97
C ASN A 928 -53.60 17.95 22.27
N TYR A 929 -52.81 18.21 21.23
CA TYR A 929 -51.39 18.57 21.35
C TYR A 929 -51.16 20.09 21.55
N ASN A 930 -52.19 20.92 21.41
CA ASN A 930 -52.11 22.39 21.54
C ASN A 930 -52.16 22.82 23.02
N ARG A 931 -51.47 22.08 23.87
CA ARG A 931 -51.26 22.31 25.30
C ARG A 931 -49.85 21.84 25.62
N VAL A 932 -49.26 22.32 26.70
CA VAL A 932 -48.01 21.71 27.17
C VAL A 932 -48.26 20.28 27.61
N HIS A 933 -47.31 19.41 27.30
CA HIS A 933 -47.37 18.01 27.65
C HIS A 933 -45.98 17.39 27.76
N ILE A 934 -45.92 16.23 28.43
CA ILE A 934 -44.75 15.36 28.47
C ILE A 934 -44.94 14.34 27.36
N MET A 935 -44.12 14.39 26.31
CA MET A 935 -43.99 13.29 25.36
C MET A 935 -42.95 12.30 25.87
N ASN A 936 -43.29 11.02 25.88
CA ASN A 936 -42.34 9.94 26.16
C ASN A 936 -42.40 8.89 25.06
N THR A 937 -41.33 8.79 24.27
CA THR A 937 -41.13 7.73 23.28
C THR A 937 -40.06 6.78 23.79
N ARG A 938 -40.33 5.48 23.80
CA ARG A 938 -39.44 4.49 24.43
C ARG A 938 -39.56 3.12 23.79
N HIS A 939 -38.60 2.24 24.05
CA HIS A 939 -38.73 0.83 23.66
C HIS A 939 -39.80 0.11 24.49
N ASN A 940 -40.48 -0.85 23.86
CA ASN A 940 -41.29 -1.83 24.57
C ASN A 940 -40.41 -2.77 25.42
N ALA A 941 -41.02 -3.54 26.32
CA ALA A 941 -40.26 -4.43 27.22
C ALA A 941 -39.47 -5.55 26.53
N SER A 942 -39.68 -5.77 25.22
CA SER A 942 -38.97 -6.81 24.44
C SER A 942 -37.88 -6.25 23.54
N ASP A 943 -37.64 -4.93 23.56
CA ASP A 943 -36.75 -4.20 22.64
C ASP A 943 -37.03 -4.57 21.17
N SER A 944 -38.30 -4.53 20.78
CA SER A 944 -38.75 -4.94 19.45
C SER A 944 -39.76 -4.00 18.79
N ASP A 945 -40.19 -2.95 19.50
CA ASP A 945 -41.18 -1.97 19.06
C ASP A 945 -41.04 -0.72 19.94
N MET A 946 -41.57 0.42 19.49
CA MET A 946 -41.67 1.66 20.24
C MET A 946 -43.05 1.82 20.88
N GLU A 947 -43.07 2.45 22.05
CA GLU A 947 -44.26 2.91 22.76
C GLU A 947 -44.24 4.45 22.80
N ILE A 948 -45.42 5.07 22.63
CA ILE A 948 -45.58 6.54 22.65
C ILE A 948 -46.58 6.89 23.73
N TYR A 949 -46.16 7.75 24.66
CA TYR A 949 -46.94 8.23 25.78
C TYR A 949 -47.04 9.76 25.77
N MET A 950 -48.19 10.27 26.20
CA MET A 950 -48.40 11.68 26.49
C MET A 950 -48.97 11.82 27.89
N ASN A 951 -48.28 12.58 28.75
CA ASN A 951 -48.66 12.77 30.17
C ASN A 951 -48.90 11.43 30.90
N ALA A 952 -48.01 10.47 30.61
CA ALA A 952 -48.05 9.09 31.09
C ALA A 952 -49.23 8.22 30.60
N ASN A 953 -49.98 8.65 29.58
CA ASN A 953 -50.99 7.80 28.93
C ASN A 953 -50.44 7.26 27.60
N GLN A 954 -50.55 5.95 27.36
CA GLN A 954 -50.14 5.37 26.09
C GLN A 954 -51.08 5.80 24.96
N ILE A 955 -50.54 6.52 23.98
CA ILE A 955 -51.30 7.09 22.86
C ILE A 955 -50.92 6.52 21.49
N GLY A 956 -49.82 5.78 21.38
CA GLY A 956 -49.41 5.13 20.12
C GLY A 956 -50.38 4.02 19.70
N THR A 957 -51.04 4.16 18.55
CA THR A 957 -52.15 3.29 18.11
C THR A 957 -51.82 2.36 16.96
N VAL A 958 -50.77 2.64 16.18
CA VAL A 958 -50.42 1.90 14.96
C VAL A 958 -48.91 1.75 14.81
N THR A 959 -48.47 0.62 14.27
CA THR A 959 -47.06 0.35 13.93
C THR A 959 -46.97 -0.11 12.47
N SER A 960 -45.88 0.24 11.79
CA SER A 960 -45.49 -0.29 10.49
C SER A 960 -44.12 -0.96 10.58
N ASP A 961 -43.92 -2.02 9.81
CA ASP A 961 -42.59 -2.58 9.51
C ASP A 961 -41.75 -2.94 10.75
N VAL A 962 -42.35 -3.67 11.70
CA VAL A 962 -41.72 -4.13 12.96
C VAL A 962 -40.40 -4.88 12.74
N SER A 963 -40.24 -5.57 11.60
CA SER A 963 -38.99 -6.27 11.26
C SER A 963 -37.79 -5.34 11.10
N ASP A 964 -38.04 -4.06 10.84
CA ASP A 964 -37.03 -3.06 10.51
C ASP A 964 -36.69 -2.20 11.73
N PHE A 965 -37.26 -2.53 12.90
CA PHE A 965 -36.91 -1.89 14.17
C PHE A 965 -35.43 -2.06 14.50
N ALA A 966 -34.77 -0.96 14.84
CA ALA A 966 -33.37 -0.94 15.28
C ALA A 966 -33.18 0.08 16.40
N ALA A 967 -32.45 -0.29 17.46
CA ALA A 967 -32.10 0.65 18.53
C ALA A 967 -31.13 1.74 18.02
N VAL A 968 -31.40 2.99 18.39
CA VAL A 968 -30.58 4.16 18.06
C VAL A 968 -29.81 4.55 19.31
N ASN A 969 -28.48 4.48 19.29
CA ASN A 969 -27.64 4.64 20.47
C ASN A 969 -26.62 5.76 20.30
N ASN A 970 -26.68 6.77 21.16
CA ASN A 970 -25.79 7.93 21.25
C ASN A 970 -25.47 8.59 19.90
N THR A 971 -26.47 8.71 19.02
CA THR A 971 -26.31 9.33 17.71
C THR A 971 -26.47 10.85 17.79
N ARG A 972 -26.06 11.53 16.70
CA ARG A 972 -26.32 12.96 16.47
C ARG A 972 -27.82 13.25 16.52
N TYR A 973 -28.18 14.42 17.02
CA TYR A 973 -29.56 14.91 17.03
C TYR A 973 -29.70 16.32 16.50
N TRP A 974 -30.93 16.63 16.08
CA TRP A 974 -31.40 17.98 15.76
C TRP A 974 -32.67 18.29 16.56
N LEU A 975 -32.81 19.56 16.94
CA LEU A 975 -34.01 20.16 17.49
C LEU A 975 -34.48 21.25 16.54
N GLY A 976 -35.76 21.20 16.14
CA GLY A 976 -36.35 22.22 15.26
C GLY A 976 -36.39 21.87 13.78
N ARG A 977 -35.58 20.89 13.35
CA ARG A 977 -35.45 20.44 11.95
C ARG A 977 -35.06 18.97 11.89
N SER A 978 -34.97 18.42 10.67
CA SER A 978 -34.41 17.10 10.40
C SER A 978 -33.08 17.16 9.65
N GLN A 979 -32.50 15.98 9.35
CA GLN A 979 -31.21 15.87 8.65
C GLN A 979 -31.26 16.49 7.25
N TYR A 980 -32.41 16.44 6.56
CA TYR A 980 -32.52 16.89 5.17
C TYR A 980 -33.54 18.00 4.99
N PHE A 981 -34.53 18.14 5.87
CA PHE A 981 -35.54 19.18 5.74
C PHE A 981 -35.20 20.39 6.59
N GLN A 982 -35.58 21.56 6.07
CA GLN A 982 -35.51 22.84 6.76
C GLN A 982 -36.27 22.83 8.09
N GLY A 983 -36.01 23.83 8.93
CA GLY A 983 -36.65 23.98 10.23
C GLY A 983 -38.17 24.06 10.08
N SER A 984 -38.87 23.08 10.62
CA SER A 984 -40.33 22.93 10.49
C SER A 984 -41.05 23.02 11.83
N PHE A 985 -40.39 22.69 12.95
CA PHE A 985 -41.03 22.75 14.27
C PHE A 985 -41.14 24.18 14.80
N ASP A 986 -42.37 24.67 14.86
CA ASP A 986 -42.77 25.93 15.48
C ASP A 986 -43.37 25.68 16.87
N GLY A 987 -42.67 26.09 17.93
CA GLY A 987 -43.11 25.83 19.30
C GLY A 987 -42.03 25.96 20.36
N ARG A 988 -42.42 25.66 21.60
CA ARG A 988 -41.56 25.81 22.79
C ARG A 988 -41.19 24.47 23.39
N ILE A 989 -39.90 24.30 23.69
CA ILE A 989 -39.34 23.13 24.37
C ILE A 989 -38.74 23.58 25.70
N ALA A 990 -39.13 22.94 26.79
CA ALA A 990 -38.64 23.26 28.12
C ALA A 990 -37.52 22.31 28.58
N GLU A 991 -37.63 21.04 28.22
CA GLU A 991 -36.71 19.98 28.67
C GLU A 991 -36.66 18.84 27.65
N VAL A 992 -35.46 18.31 27.40
CA VAL A 992 -35.20 17.13 26.55
C VAL A 992 -34.30 16.18 27.33
N ILE A 993 -34.73 14.93 27.47
CA ILE A 993 -34.03 13.91 28.24
C ILE A 993 -33.94 12.63 27.42
N THR A 994 -32.77 12.01 27.36
CA THR A 994 -32.60 10.67 26.78
C THR A 994 -31.82 9.77 27.73
N TYR A 995 -32.21 8.50 27.76
CA TYR A 995 -31.48 7.44 28.43
C TYR A 995 -31.04 6.40 27.41
N ARG A 996 -29.83 5.86 27.57
CA ARG A 996 -29.29 4.75 26.74
C ARG A 996 -29.78 3.35 27.15
N ALA A 997 -30.85 3.31 27.94
CA ALA A 997 -31.49 2.09 28.40
C ALA A 997 -32.91 2.41 28.85
N ARG A 998 -33.84 1.46 28.61
CA ARG A 998 -35.23 1.57 29.06
C ARG A 998 -35.29 1.69 30.58
N LYS A 999 -36.02 2.66 31.11
CA LYS A 999 -36.15 2.87 32.57
C LYS A 999 -37.20 1.95 33.18
N ASP A 1000 -36.93 1.46 34.39
CA ASP A 1000 -37.84 0.53 35.08
C ASP A 1000 -39.20 1.19 35.36
N ASP A 1001 -40.26 0.42 35.14
CA ASP A 1001 -41.67 0.77 35.27
C ASP A 1001 -42.49 -0.38 35.86
N ALA A 1002 -41.86 -1.35 36.51
CA ALA A 1002 -42.53 -2.51 37.13
C ALA A 1002 -43.58 -2.09 38.18
N ASP A 1003 -43.39 -0.94 38.83
CA ASP A 1003 -44.39 -0.31 39.70
C ASP A 1003 -44.24 1.24 39.70
N ALA A 1004 -45.19 1.93 40.34
CA ALA A 1004 -45.28 3.39 40.35
C ALA A 1004 -44.16 4.08 41.16
N THR A 1005 -43.27 3.37 41.83
CA THR A 1005 -42.12 3.95 42.55
C THR A 1005 -40.82 3.87 41.76
N GLN A 1006 -40.84 3.18 40.61
CA GLN A 1006 -39.68 2.94 39.77
C GLN A 1006 -39.25 4.15 38.94
N GLU A 1007 -38.09 4.02 38.31
CA GLU A 1007 -37.33 5.08 37.65
C GLU A 1007 -38.16 5.94 36.70
N ARG A 1008 -38.95 5.32 35.80
CA ARG A 1008 -39.78 6.05 34.83
C ARG A 1008 -40.79 6.96 35.53
N ASN A 1009 -41.47 6.48 36.57
CA ASN A 1009 -42.49 7.29 37.23
C ASN A 1009 -41.88 8.44 38.05
N ARG A 1010 -40.68 8.27 38.61
CA ARG A 1010 -39.95 9.39 39.24
C ARG A 1010 -39.64 10.50 38.25
N ILE A 1011 -39.20 10.15 37.03
CA ILE A 1011 -38.93 11.12 35.96
C ILE A 1011 -40.21 11.86 35.57
N GLN A 1012 -41.31 11.13 35.36
CA GLN A 1012 -42.61 11.72 35.01
C GLN A 1012 -43.14 12.63 36.12
N SER A 1013 -43.03 12.20 37.39
CA SER A 1013 -43.42 13.00 38.56
C SER A 1013 -42.62 14.30 38.65
N TYR A 1014 -41.30 14.23 38.45
CA TYR A 1014 -40.42 15.40 38.42
C TYR A 1014 -40.86 16.41 37.34
N LEU A 1015 -41.06 15.95 36.09
CA LEU A 1015 -41.49 16.82 34.99
C LEU A 1015 -42.89 17.39 35.23
N ALA A 1016 -43.80 16.56 35.72
CA ALA A 1016 -45.18 16.93 35.99
C ALA A 1016 -45.29 18.03 37.05
N ILE A 1017 -44.59 17.87 38.18
CA ILE A 1017 -44.55 18.90 39.24
C ILE A 1017 -43.86 20.18 38.74
N LYS A 1018 -42.71 20.05 38.06
CA LYS A 1018 -41.96 21.22 37.55
C LYS A 1018 -42.79 22.04 36.57
N TYR A 1019 -43.49 21.39 35.64
CA TYR A 1019 -44.22 22.07 34.57
C TYR A 1019 -45.74 22.16 34.78
N GLY A 1020 -46.25 21.75 35.95
CA GLY A 1020 -47.66 21.88 36.31
C GLY A 1020 -48.59 20.99 35.49
N ILE A 1021 -48.05 19.89 34.95
CA ILE A 1021 -48.72 18.97 34.05
C ILE A 1021 -49.40 17.90 34.90
N THR A 1022 -50.69 17.65 34.67
CA THR A 1022 -51.38 16.53 35.32
C THR A 1022 -51.09 15.23 34.57
N LEU A 1023 -50.58 14.22 35.26
CA LEU A 1023 -50.48 12.84 34.75
C LEU A 1023 -51.91 12.24 34.65
N GLU A 1024 -52.31 11.72 33.47
CA GLU A 1024 -53.70 11.30 33.16
C GLU A 1024 -53.81 9.77 32.85
N PRO A 1025 -54.84 9.02 33.32
CA PRO A 1025 -55.01 7.58 33.03
C PRO A 1025 -55.86 7.13 31.86
N THR A 1026 -55.67 5.86 31.44
CA THR A 1026 -56.78 4.94 31.05
C THR A 1026 -56.46 3.42 31.26
N ILE A 1027 -57.45 2.60 31.72
CA ILE A 1027 -57.46 1.12 31.97
C ILE A 1027 -58.42 0.29 31.04
N THR A 1028 -58.01 -0.93 30.63
CA THR A 1028 -58.36 -2.00 29.67
C THR A 1028 -57.68 -3.39 30.01
N ALA A 1029 -58.38 -4.26 30.75
CA ALA A 1029 -58.05 -5.68 31.01
C ALA A 1029 -57.25 -6.04 32.30
N GLY A 1030 -57.20 -5.15 33.29
CA GLY A 1030 -56.97 -5.55 34.70
C GLY A 1030 -55.52 -5.82 35.09
N VAL A 1031 -54.58 -5.38 34.27
CA VAL A 1031 -53.20 -5.07 34.65
C VAL A 1031 -53.17 -3.59 35.08
N ILE A 1032 -52.18 -3.13 35.85
CA ILE A 1032 -52.04 -1.70 36.15
C ILE A 1032 -52.04 -0.99 34.81
N GLU A 1033 -53.02 -0.12 34.63
CA GLU A 1033 -53.06 0.69 33.45
C GLU A 1033 -53.01 2.13 33.90
N GLU A 1034 -52.14 2.82 33.19
CA GLU A 1034 -51.56 4.07 33.60
C GLU A 1034 -52.65 5.06 33.95
N GLY A 1035 -52.36 5.82 35.01
CA GLY A 1035 -52.82 7.15 35.40
C GLY A 1035 -53.76 7.26 36.60
N ASN A 1036 -53.85 6.23 37.43
CA ASN A 1036 -53.69 6.54 38.86
C ASN A 1036 -52.20 6.48 39.21
N LEU A 1037 -51.37 7.23 38.48
CA LEU A 1037 -49.94 7.30 38.75
C LEU A 1037 -49.75 8.24 39.93
N ASP A 1038 -49.44 7.63 41.07
CA ASP A 1038 -48.97 8.33 42.24
C ASP A 1038 -47.78 9.20 41.84
N TYR A 1039 -47.76 10.44 42.33
CA TYR A 1039 -46.57 11.26 42.18
C TYR A 1039 -45.59 10.80 43.23
N VAL A 1040 -44.34 10.60 42.82
CA VAL A 1040 -43.26 10.15 43.69
C VAL A 1040 -42.08 11.12 43.64
N ASP A 1041 -41.31 11.18 44.73
CA ASP A 1041 -40.04 11.91 44.77
C ASP A 1041 -38.87 11.05 44.23
N SER A 1042 -37.65 11.60 44.27
CA SER A 1042 -36.44 10.89 43.83
C SER A 1042 -36.15 9.58 44.56
N ASP A 1043 -36.64 9.42 45.80
CA ASP A 1043 -36.46 8.21 46.59
C ASP A 1043 -37.53 7.15 46.29
N GLY A 1044 -38.46 7.46 45.37
CA GLY A 1044 -39.62 6.62 45.06
C GLY A 1044 -40.72 6.72 46.11
N SER A 1045 -40.65 7.70 47.03
CA SER A 1045 -41.69 7.90 48.05
C SER A 1045 -42.89 8.60 47.44
N VAL A 1046 -44.09 8.06 47.68
CA VAL A 1046 -45.34 8.67 47.22
C VAL A 1046 -45.57 10.03 47.90
N ILE A 1047 -45.61 11.08 47.10
CA ILE A 1047 -45.90 12.47 47.50
C ILE A 1047 -47.34 12.89 47.16
N TRP A 1048 -47.99 12.23 46.20
CA TRP A 1048 -49.42 12.36 45.92
C TRP A 1048 -50.01 11.00 45.55
N ASP A 1049 -50.79 10.41 46.45
CA ASP A 1049 -51.51 9.17 46.20
C ASP A 1049 -52.82 9.48 45.47
N VAL A 1050 -52.94 9.03 44.23
CA VAL A 1050 -54.08 9.34 43.36
C VAL A 1050 -55.34 8.59 43.83
N SER A 1051 -55.17 7.38 44.36
CA SER A 1051 -56.27 6.57 44.88
C SER A 1051 -56.87 7.17 46.16
N ALA A 1052 -56.01 7.67 47.05
CA ALA A 1052 -56.40 8.34 48.29
C ALA A 1052 -57.00 9.73 48.04
N SER A 1053 -56.69 10.35 46.90
CA SER A 1053 -57.08 11.73 46.55
C SER A 1053 -58.21 11.80 45.51
N ALA A 1054 -59.05 10.76 45.44
CA ALA A 1054 -60.14 10.65 44.46
C ALA A 1054 -61.00 11.92 44.39
N GLY A 1055 -61.15 12.48 43.18
CA GLY A 1055 -61.87 13.72 42.91
C GLY A 1055 -61.03 15.00 42.91
N PHE A 1056 -59.77 14.92 43.34
CA PHE A 1056 -58.78 16.03 43.30
C PHE A 1056 -57.65 15.79 42.30
N ASN A 1057 -57.78 14.78 41.43
CA ASN A 1057 -56.74 14.36 40.50
C ASN A 1057 -56.80 15.12 39.16
N PHE A 1058 -57.36 16.33 39.18
CA PHE A 1058 -57.48 17.21 38.02
C PHE A 1058 -56.75 18.49 38.36
N ASP A 1059 -56.03 19.05 37.40
CA ASP A 1059 -55.36 20.34 37.50
C ASP A 1059 -54.30 20.38 38.62
N ILE A 1060 -53.46 19.34 38.69
CA ILE A 1060 -52.43 19.18 39.71
C ILE A 1060 -51.31 20.21 39.49
N ALA A 1061 -51.01 20.97 40.54
CA ALA A 1061 -49.89 21.91 40.62
C ALA A 1061 -49.13 21.64 41.93
N GLY A 1062 -47.80 21.79 41.90
CA GLY A 1062 -46.96 21.43 43.05
C GLY A 1062 -45.78 22.36 43.24
N ILE A 1063 -45.46 22.66 44.50
CA ILE A 1063 -44.21 23.30 44.90
C ILE A 1063 -43.36 22.26 45.64
N GLY A 1064 -42.06 22.27 45.39
CA GLY A 1064 -41.18 21.24 45.94
C GLY A 1064 -39.72 21.54 45.66
N ARG A 1065 -38.87 21.07 46.57
CA ARG A 1065 -37.43 21.04 46.37
C ARG A 1065 -36.97 19.60 46.57
N ASP A 1066 -36.28 19.09 45.58
CA ASP A 1066 -35.66 17.78 45.59
C ASP A 1066 -34.25 17.93 45.00
N ASP A 1067 -33.26 17.78 45.87
CA ASP A 1067 -31.87 18.02 45.55
C ASP A 1067 -31.30 16.92 44.63
N ALA A 1068 -31.81 15.69 44.70
CA ALA A 1068 -31.35 14.59 43.85
C ALA A 1068 -31.89 14.73 42.42
N SER A 1069 -33.10 15.28 42.27
CA SER A 1069 -33.65 15.62 40.95
C SER A 1069 -33.25 16.99 40.40
N GLY A 1070 -32.62 17.84 41.22
CA GLY A 1070 -32.33 19.22 40.86
C GLY A 1070 -33.61 20.06 40.66
N LEU A 1071 -34.71 19.68 41.34
CA LEU A 1071 -35.97 20.41 41.36
C LEU A 1071 -35.94 21.52 42.41
N ASP A 1072 -36.28 22.75 42.02
CA ASP A 1072 -36.48 23.89 42.92
C ASP A 1072 -37.71 24.70 42.45
N GLN A 1073 -38.89 24.12 42.63
CA GLN A 1073 -40.17 24.72 42.23
C GLN A 1073 -40.79 25.50 43.41
N ARG A 1074 -40.67 26.83 43.38
CA ARG A 1074 -41.10 27.71 44.49
C ARG A 1074 -42.51 28.30 44.35
N GLN A 1075 -43.06 28.21 43.15
CA GLN A 1075 -44.38 28.69 42.76
C GLN A 1075 -44.94 27.74 41.72
N SER A 1076 -46.25 27.55 41.62
CA SER A 1076 -46.82 26.66 40.62
C SER A 1076 -48.22 27.12 40.20
N SER A 1077 -48.57 26.80 38.96
CA SER A 1077 -49.89 26.85 38.34
C SER A 1077 -50.11 25.52 37.64
N SER A 1078 -51.36 25.07 37.60
CA SER A 1078 -51.72 23.97 36.71
C SER A 1078 -51.76 24.47 35.28
N ILE A 1079 -51.38 23.64 34.32
CA ILE A 1079 -51.50 24.00 32.89
C ILE A 1079 -52.94 24.12 32.41
N ASN A 1080 -53.90 23.63 33.20
CA ASN A 1080 -55.33 23.65 32.92
C ASN A 1080 -56.06 24.86 33.55
N SER A 1081 -55.34 25.71 34.31
CA SER A 1081 -55.92 26.82 35.09
C SER A 1081 -56.11 28.11 34.31
#